data_AF-A0A326U5T4-F1
#
_entry.id   AF-A0A326U5T4-F1
#
_cell.length_a   1.000
_cell.length_b   1.000
_cell.length_c   1.000
_cell.angle_alpha   90.00
_cell.angle_beta   90.00
_cell.angle_gamma   90.00
#
_symmetry.space_group_name_H-M   'P 1'
#
loop_
_entity.id
_entity.type
_entity.pdbx_description
1 polymer ?
#
loop_
_entity_poly.entity_id
_entity_poly.type
_entity_poly.pdbx_seq_one_letter_code
_entity_poly.pdbx_strand_id
1 'polypeptide(L)'
;MIEQLWYTWSTIGLGGAAGFQIRAASAGLANTRDMHVRQLDKYLRYELPPGVDHYNADLTNTPRCLAWLNADNQRIIVHKAYVGKDGYGRPGVFFCHLLAGVPETFPANAIIELWGSPFWQTAEPEGHTSTELPQLDEELSGVAQGELTQERILDVVDYLPSLIYAFFSLKESQKIYIAARDEQVATLIFGLTQSLPFLLQQDLTFSTYETDIAASPALIIGTDAATPEELPRAFPQTYRSEAGFAINCWKPPVVLPPGEATDYANLVKDCFRKGDISRFEAILLAAQESQVQDKKAFLDFVRVAVSIEKKSLTRNDVLKVLSDIDLASYYLKLPEMQVYLLQEALNDALWWQSYPATFIKQLKQSYGVSKARLQRLEGALDDFAGYIMRYACRCFERRSTSAYWYQLLQMLGIIAPPERNAEPWRALLEHHSAFLSAHGLQAREYCGWGTCLDLLQRWKHLHTDIPLNQIKPWLPFNWIDFYEFLKRGFPESWQCVTLKELLASFSYPNLLGTLIMEHTPVFLQATRELWAQPEKHVTVLRLFQYVVEKTPQYQYLFLTPILQDPTLDQRQLEEVLGCARLTGEQAVEVVKKHDTVLFQFIGLRSVQNIFCLYYSNFLYHWRYPDEKDREILNTLTLCQLTNAKLIQMLNEFQVVDNPRWNTVSTEALKHRIAEDIKLYKKYNLLGQKEYIPWLYDRILMYGIQMDTSEMQARLSIAVESFAPYITGKGKQYDMLYNLASYLGDYYHEKVTSRCFQVFTQCASTYAQEVSKDADLYRRKVEAIMECLLLRFDDTHLQQFDAEILKLFRGDKAAIECYRRVREAQRKNQPEKRWYTNIFKKVTGSIKAISPDRVDKKQPAQSQALQQPGTMSSQPVQQPQAVNSQPMQQSRGMTTGQADEAMVQKVMQFKEIYIEYRLKEIEKEKTKLSRINNKKEYKLLDEEKKRLNRLRDNREKVIRQIVAVHNAVYHDLLRESYLNEVELKIEGEYENLRENKLKKEIKRLASRSARGIIAVEHPDLKDVLYLFLRLRFFEAVMNKYNGSQFITLEQRYSHIIL
;
A
#
# COMPACT_ATOMS: atom_id res chain seq x y z
N MET A 1 -15.47 48.92 28.50
CA MET A 1 -15.54 50.27 29.10
C MET A 1 -14.36 50.47 30.01
N ILE A 2 -13.77 51.67 30.00
CA ILE A 2 -12.62 52.06 30.82
C ILE A 2 -13.07 53.22 31.75
N GLU A 3 -12.77 53.11 33.04
CA GLU A 3 -13.08 54.14 34.04
C GLU A 3 -11.95 55.18 34.12
N GLN A 4 -12.30 56.45 34.34
CA GLN A 4 -11.34 57.56 34.49
C GLN A 4 -11.33 58.11 35.93
N LEU A 5 -10.19 58.62 36.36
CA LEU A 5 -10.02 59.29 37.65
C LEU A 5 -8.99 60.42 37.53
N TRP A 6 -9.35 61.60 38.03
CA TRP A 6 -8.46 62.76 38.19
C TRP A 6 -8.17 62.98 39.68
N TYR A 7 -6.90 63.04 40.04
CA TYR A 7 -6.42 63.29 41.41
C TYR A 7 -5.40 64.42 41.41
N THR A 8 -5.63 65.42 42.24
CA THR A 8 -4.79 66.62 42.37
C THR A 8 -5.09 67.32 43.69
N TRP A 9 -4.36 68.39 44.03
CA TRP A 9 -4.85 69.35 45.01
C TRP A 9 -5.98 70.20 44.39
N SER A 10 -7.13 70.27 45.06
CA SER A 10 -8.22 71.18 44.65
C SER A 10 -9.16 71.51 45.82
N THR A 11 -9.94 72.58 45.65
CA THR A 11 -11.01 73.02 46.56
C THR A 11 -12.33 72.28 46.33
N ILE A 12 -12.51 71.67 45.15
CA ILE A 12 -13.68 70.86 44.76
C ILE A 12 -13.21 69.40 44.58
N GLY A 13 -14.06 68.43 44.91
CA GLY A 13 -13.76 67.01 44.72
C GLY A 13 -14.56 66.09 45.62
N LEU A 14 -14.36 64.79 45.43
CA LEU A 14 -15.12 63.72 46.08
C LEU A 14 -14.73 63.48 47.55
N GLY A 15 -13.72 64.19 48.07
CA GLY A 15 -13.36 64.23 49.48
C GLY A 15 -14.12 65.29 50.29
N GLY A 16 -14.74 66.28 49.63
CA GLY A 16 -15.56 67.31 50.28
C GLY A 16 -14.79 68.36 51.11
N ALA A 17 -13.46 68.40 51.03
CA ALA A 17 -12.60 69.37 51.72
C ALA A 17 -11.42 69.78 50.83
N ALA A 18 -10.92 71.01 50.98
CA ALA A 18 -9.81 71.51 50.16
C ALA A 18 -8.49 70.80 50.51
N GLY A 19 -7.85 70.17 49.51
CA GLY A 19 -6.66 69.35 49.71
C GLY A 19 -6.37 68.45 48.50
N PHE A 20 -5.39 67.56 48.65
CA PHE A 20 -5.21 66.45 47.71
C PHE A 20 -6.39 65.48 47.83
N GLN A 21 -7.10 65.27 46.72
CA GLN A 21 -8.27 64.41 46.66
C GLN A 21 -8.53 63.94 45.23
N ILE A 22 -9.42 62.95 45.08
CA ILE A 22 -10.03 62.64 43.80
C ILE A 22 -10.91 63.83 43.39
N ARG A 23 -10.47 64.56 42.38
CA ARG A 23 -11.07 65.80 41.88
C ARG A 23 -12.30 65.52 41.02
N ALA A 24 -12.23 64.48 40.20
CA ALA A 24 -13.35 63.97 39.42
C ALA A 24 -13.12 62.49 39.10
N ALA A 25 -14.18 61.72 38.91
CA ALA A 25 -14.09 60.30 38.55
C ALA A 25 -15.29 59.84 37.71
N SER A 26 -15.09 58.79 36.93
CA SER A 26 -16.17 58.03 36.29
C SER A 26 -16.95 57.23 37.33
N ALA A 27 -18.16 56.79 36.95
CA ALA A 27 -19.15 56.24 37.89
C ALA A 27 -18.63 55.05 38.72
N GLY A 28 -17.78 54.18 38.15
CA GLY A 28 -17.20 53.03 38.86
C GLY A 28 -16.14 53.42 39.90
N LEU A 29 -15.55 54.61 39.80
CA LEU A 29 -14.49 55.11 40.70
C LEU A 29 -14.94 56.26 41.61
N ALA A 30 -16.19 56.71 41.51
CA ALA A 30 -16.72 57.84 42.29
C ALA A 30 -16.84 57.56 43.81
N ASN A 31 -16.91 56.29 44.23
CA ASN A 31 -16.98 55.92 45.63
C ASN A 31 -15.58 55.85 46.28
N THR A 32 -15.09 56.96 46.83
CA THR A 32 -13.78 57.08 47.51
C THR A 32 -13.60 56.18 48.74
N ARG A 33 -14.67 55.50 49.20
CA ARG A 33 -14.62 54.53 50.30
C ARG A 33 -14.50 53.08 49.83
N ASP A 34 -14.62 52.83 48.52
CA ASP A 34 -14.52 51.49 47.96
C ASP A 34 -13.10 50.91 48.12
N MET A 35 -13.01 49.59 48.25
CA MET A 35 -11.74 48.90 48.31
C MET A 35 -10.98 48.97 46.98
N HIS A 36 -11.69 48.97 45.84
CA HIS A 36 -11.11 49.09 44.51
C HIS A 36 -10.41 50.45 44.33
N VAL A 37 -11.06 51.54 44.72
CA VAL A 37 -10.47 52.90 44.68
C VAL A 37 -9.28 53.01 45.64
N ARG A 38 -9.39 52.48 46.87
CA ARG A 38 -8.29 52.47 47.85
C ARG A 38 -7.07 51.65 47.43
N GLN A 39 -7.25 50.62 46.59
CA GLN A 39 -6.14 49.91 45.98
C GLN A 39 -5.38 50.75 44.96
N LEU A 40 -6.01 51.80 44.40
CA LEU A 40 -5.40 52.74 43.45
C LEU A 40 -4.61 53.87 44.12
N ASP A 41 -4.90 54.24 45.38
CA ASP A 41 -4.21 55.29 46.15
C ASP A 41 -2.66 55.15 46.18
N LYS A 42 -2.15 53.93 45.99
CA LYS A 42 -0.71 53.64 45.91
C LYS A 42 -0.05 54.17 44.62
N TYR A 43 -0.83 54.36 43.55
CA TYR A 43 -0.38 54.88 42.26
C TYR A 43 -0.63 56.40 42.09
N LEU A 44 -1.54 56.98 42.88
CA LEU A 44 -1.90 58.41 42.85
C LEU A 44 -0.84 59.31 43.51
N ARG A 45 0.44 58.96 43.37
CA ARG A 45 1.59 59.61 44.03
C ARG A 45 2.65 59.99 43.01
N TYR A 46 3.17 61.20 43.16
CA TYR A 46 4.27 61.76 42.40
C TYR A 46 5.15 62.59 43.34
N GLU A 47 6.46 62.45 43.21
CA GLU A 47 7.47 63.27 43.90
C GLU A 47 8.48 63.77 42.87
N LEU A 48 9.07 64.94 43.11
CA LEU A 48 10.08 65.50 42.22
C LEU A 48 11.41 64.71 42.31
N PRO A 49 12.25 64.74 41.26
CA PRO A 49 13.55 64.10 41.30
C PRO A 49 14.40 64.56 42.49
N PRO A 50 15.22 63.67 43.09
CA PRO A 50 16.16 64.06 44.13
C PRO A 50 17.02 65.25 43.69
N GLY A 51 17.09 66.28 44.55
CA GLY A 51 17.83 67.52 44.31
C GLY A 51 17.02 68.69 43.76
N VAL A 52 15.82 68.48 43.21
CA VAL A 52 15.01 69.56 42.65
C VAL A 52 14.41 70.44 43.75
N ASP A 53 14.72 71.74 43.75
CA ASP A 53 14.07 72.72 44.62
C ASP A 53 12.60 72.90 44.23
N HIS A 54 11.70 72.40 45.08
CA HIS A 54 10.26 72.42 44.84
C HIS A 54 9.70 73.85 44.70
N TYR A 55 10.32 74.86 45.32
CA TYR A 55 9.86 76.26 45.25
C TYR A 55 10.15 76.93 43.91
N ASN A 56 11.21 76.50 43.22
CA ASN A 56 11.73 77.11 41.99
C ASN A 56 11.79 76.11 40.81
N ALA A 57 11.20 74.92 40.95
CA ALA A 57 11.13 73.90 39.91
C ALA A 57 10.43 74.43 38.65
N ASP A 58 11.15 74.38 37.53
CA ASP A 58 10.64 74.73 36.20
C ASP A 58 9.71 73.63 35.68
N LEU A 59 8.43 73.96 35.54
CA LEU A 59 7.37 73.05 35.08
C LEU A 59 7.66 72.42 33.71
N THR A 60 8.50 73.07 32.87
CA THR A 60 8.89 72.55 31.55
C THR A 60 10.03 71.54 31.60
N ASN A 61 10.75 71.45 32.73
CA ASN A 61 11.85 70.50 32.96
C ASN A 61 11.55 69.49 34.08
N THR A 62 10.39 69.53 34.74
CA THR A 62 9.95 68.49 35.68
C THR A 62 9.38 67.27 34.94
N PRO A 63 9.83 66.04 35.23
CA PRO A 63 9.50 64.86 34.42
C PRO A 63 8.03 64.47 34.52
N ARG A 64 7.44 64.09 33.39
CA ARG A 64 6.12 63.46 33.30
C ARG A 64 6.25 61.95 33.53
N CYS A 65 5.32 61.37 34.28
CA CYS A 65 5.19 59.92 34.41
C CYS A 65 4.05 59.44 33.52
N LEU A 66 4.31 58.51 32.61
CA LEU A 66 3.29 57.65 32.00
C LEU A 66 3.61 56.20 32.36
N ALA A 67 2.69 55.54 33.05
CA ALA A 67 2.87 54.18 33.54
C ALA A 67 1.78 53.24 33.03
N TRP A 68 2.19 52.05 32.60
CA TRP A 68 1.34 50.92 32.20
C TRP A 68 1.60 49.77 33.16
N LEU A 69 0.63 49.48 34.03
CA LEU A 69 0.85 48.68 35.23
C LEU A 69 -0.19 47.56 35.39
N ASN A 70 0.26 46.43 35.94
CA ASN A 70 -0.62 45.46 36.60
C ASN A 70 -0.97 45.98 37.99
N ALA A 71 -2.25 46.23 38.23
CA ALA A 71 -2.80 46.73 39.49
C ALA A 71 -3.77 45.72 40.10
N ASP A 72 -3.21 44.78 40.84
CA ASP A 72 -3.87 43.69 41.55
C ASP A 72 -4.69 42.76 40.61
N ASN A 73 -5.90 43.15 40.20
CA ASN A 73 -6.80 42.36 39.34
C ASN A 73 -7.15 43.06 37.99
N GLN A 74 -6.43 44.12 37.61
CA GLN A 74 -6.70 44.90 36.39
C GLN A 74 -5.43 45.54 35.82
N ARG A 75 -5.45 45.90 34.54
CA ARG A 75 -4.48 46.86 33.98
C ARG A 75 -4.93 48.30 34.26
N ILE A 76 -3.97 49.16 34.53
CA ILE A 76 -4.18 50.62 34.63
C ILE A 76 -3.15 51.38 33.80
N ILE A 77 -3.57 52.56 33.32
CA ILE A 77 -2.66 53.57 32.75
C ILE A 77 -2.67 54.76 33.70
N VAL A 78 -1.50 55.30 34.05
CA VAL A 78 -1.37 56.42 34.98
C VAL A 78 -0.48 57.50 34.37
N HIS A 79 -1.04 58.66 34.10
CA HIS A 79 -0.29 59.86 33.72
C HIS A 79 -0.18 60.81 34.91
N LYS A 80 1.04 61.24 35.25
CA LYS A 80 1.32 62.18 36.36
C LYS A 80 2.20 63.33 35.87
N ALA A 81 1.87 64.57 36.24
CA ALA A 81 2.67 65.76 35.93
C ALA A 81 2.73 66.72 37.12
N TYR A 82 3.86 67.38 37.33
CA TYR A 82 4.00 68.44 38.33
C TYR A 82 3.30 69.72 37.87
N VAL A 83 2.62 70.42 38.78
CA VAL A 83 1.89 71.69 38.48
C VAL A 83 2.34 72.85 39.36
N GLY A 84 3.37 72.66 40.18
CA GLY A 84 3.93 73.71 41.01
C GLY A 84 3.23 73.85 42.36
N LYS A 85 2.41 74.89 42.49
CA LYS A 85 1.97 75.45 43.79
C LYS A 85 0.46 75.37 43.95
N ASP A 86 0.00 75.15 45.18
CA ASP A 86 -1.42 75.10 45.52
C ASP A 86 -2.06 76.50 45.61
N GLY A 87 -3.37 76.55 45.87
CA GLY A 87 -4.11 77.80 46.08
C GLY A 87 -3.66 78.63 47.29
N TYR A 88 -2.70 78.13 48.08
CA TYR A 88 -2.04 78.84 49.18
C TYR A 88 -0.55 79.14 48.89
N GLY A 89 -0.08 78.89 47.66
CA GLY A 89 1.30 79.14 47.22
C GLY A 89 2.33 78.09 47.66
N ARG A 90 1.90 76.99 48.28
CA ARG A 90 2.78 75.90 48.76
C ARG A 90 3.18 74.99 47.59
N PRO A 91 4.47 74.72 47.35
CA PRO A 91 4.89 73.83 46.27
C PRO A 91 4.59 72.36 46.58
N GLY A 92 4.80 71.48 45.59
CA GLY A 92 4.58 70.04 45.74
C GLY A 92 3.29 69.53 45.07
N VAL A 93 2.56 70.37 44.33
CA VAL A 93 1.32 69.94 43.67
C VAL A 93 1.61 69.23 42.35
N PHE A 94 0.90 68.14 42.11
CA PHE A 94 0.89 67.39 40.87
C PHE A 94 -0.55 67.05 40.48
N PHE A 95 -0.76 66.85 39.18
CA PHE A 95 -1.99 66.29 38.63
C PHE A 95 -1.74 64.83 38.21
N CYS A 96 -2.69 63.96 38.50
CA CYS A 96 -2.68 62.54 38.13
C CYS A 96 -3.98 62.19 37.41
N HIS A 97 -3.87 61.74 36.15
CA HIS A 97 -4.97 61.21 35.34
C HIS A 97 -4.77 59.69 35.23
N LEU A 98 -5.67 58.91 35.82
CA LEU A 98 -5.63 57.45 35.85
C LEU A 98 -6.79 56.86 35.04
N LEU A 99 -6.49 55.82 34.26
CA LEU A 99 -7.45 54.97 33.56
C LEU A 99 -7.43 53.57 34.16
N ALA A 100 -8.61 53.01 34.45
CA ALA A 100 -8.78 51.69 35.08
C ALA A 100 -9.73 50.78 34.30
N GLY A 101 -9.58 49.46 34.47
CA GLY A 101 -10.33 48.47 33.69
C GLY A 101 -9.87 48.40 32.23
N VAL A 102 -8.61 48.75 31.93
CA VAL A 102 -8.07 48.66 30.57
C VAL A 102 -7.95 47.19 30.16
N PRO A 103 -8.39 46.76 28.97
CA PRO A 103 -8.29 45.37 28.54
C PRO A 103 -6.83 44.86 28.51
N GLU A 104 -6.61 43.62 28.95
CA GLU A 104 -5.28 42.97 28.91
C GLU A 104 -4.77 42.74 27.47
N THR A 105 -5.65 42.85 26.48
CA THR A 105 -5.34 42.79 25.04
C THR A 105 -4.73 44.07 24.48
N PHE A 106 -4.69 45.17 25.24
CA PHE A 106 -4.00 46.39 24.81
C PHE A 106 -2.48 46.18 24.76
N PRO A 107 -1.82 46.39 23.60
CA PRO A 107 -0.38 46.24 23.49
C PRO A 107 0.35 47.43 24.10
N ALA A 108 1.55 47.19 24.63
CA ALA A 108 2.38 48.21 25.24
C ALA A 108 2.76 49.34 24.24
N ASN A 109 2.90 49.06 22.93
CA ASN A 109 3.15 50.10 21.92
C ASN A 109 2.02 51.14 21.90
N ALA A 110 0.76 50.71 21.86
CA ALA A 110 -0.39 51.62 21.82
C ALA A 110 -0.53 52.47 23.09
N ILE A 111 -0.02 52.00 24.24
CA ILE A 111 -0.03 52.77 25.48
C ILE A 111 1.12 53.79 25.51
N ILE A 112 2.34 53.44 25.07
CA ILE A 112 3.44 54.41 25.03
C ILE A 112 3.27 55.43 23.89
N GLU A 113 2.53 55.10 22.83
CA GLU A 113 2.11 56.04 21.78
C GLU A 113 1.18 57.16 22.30
N LEU A 114 0.59 57.01 23.49
CA LEU A 114 -0.15 58.09 24.18
C LEU A 114 0.79 59.11 24.86
N TRP A 115 2.11 58.91 24.85
CA TRP A 115 3.07 59.82 25.49
C TRP A 115 2.97 61.25 24.96
N GLY A 116 2.78 62.21 25.87
CA GLY A 116 2.62 63.62 25.51
C GLY A 116 1.32 63.97 24.79
N SER A 117 0.39 63.02 24.63
CA SER A 117 -0.89 63.30 23.96
C SER A 117 -1.74 64.32 24.76
N PRO A 118 -2.38 65.31 24.09
CA PRO A 118 -3.20 66.33 24.75
C PRO A 118 -4.49 65.78 25.41
N PHE A 119 -4.78 64.49 25.24
CA PHE A 119 -5.78 63.77 26.04
C PHE A 119 -5.45 63.79 27.55
N TRP A 120 -4.17 63.72 27.90
CA TRP A 120 -3.75 63.67 29.31
C TRP A 120 -3.92 65.01 30.01
N GLN A 121 -4.74 65.01 31.07
CA GLN A 121 -4.90 66.19 31.90
C GLN A 121 -3.65 66.40 32.76
N THR A 122 -3.06 67.58 32.63
CA THR A 122 -1.86 68.03 33.35
C THR A 122 -2.16 69.16 34.34
N ALA A 123 -3.38 69.69 34.35
CA ALA A 123 -3.87 70.72 35.27
C ALA A 123 -5.39 70.58 35.46
N GLU A 124 -5.98 71.30 36.40
CA GLU A 124 -7.45 71.37 36.52
C GLU A 124 -8.04 72.18 35.34
N PRO A 125 -8.94 71.62 34.52
CA PRO A 125 -9.44 72.32 33.33
C PRO A 125 -10.27 73.56 33.68
N GLU A 126 -10.02 74.67 32.98
CA GLU A 126 -10.70 75.95 33.26
C GLU A 126 -12.23 75.80 33.15
N GLY A 127 -12.93 76.22 34.22
CA GLY A 127 -14.39 76.17 34.30
C GLY A 127 -15.03 74.80 34.57
N HIS A 128 -14.25 73.71 34.66
CA HIS A 128 -14.79 72.36 34.85
C HIS A 128 -15.24 72.10 36.30
N THR A 129 -16.43 72.55 36.68
CA THR A 129 -16.96 72.39 38.05
C THR A 129 -17.47 70.98 38.40
N SER A 130 -17.69 70.10 37.40
CA SER A 130 -18.14 68.72 37.62
C SER A 130 -17.11 67.89 38.41
N THR A 131 -17.60 66.93 39.21
CA THR A 131 -16.83 65.85 39.82
C THR A 131 -17.07 64.49 39.15
N GLU A 132 -17.93 64.44 38.14
CA GLU A 132 -18.21 63.25 37.33
C GLU A 132 -17.45 63.34 36.00
N LEU A 133 -16.84 62.23 35.58
CA LEU A 133 -16.19 62.05 34.27
C LEU A 133 -16.96 61.03 33.42
N PRO A 134 -16.98 61.16 32.08
CA PRO A 134 -17.46 60.08 31.22
C PRO A 134 -16.59 58.83 31.40
N GLN A 135 -17.17 57.64 31.25
CA GLN A 135 -16.37 56.44 30.94
C GLN A 135 -15.81 56.58 29.52
N LEU A 136 -14.73 55.85 29.21
CA LEU A 136 -14.22 55.73 27.85
C LEU A 136 -14.65 54.40 27.23
N ASP A 137 -14.93 54.44 25.94
CA ASP A 137 -15.00 53.25 25.11
C ASP A 137 -13.60 52.63 24.92
N GLU A 138 -13.54 51.42 24.37
CA GLU A 138 -12.28 50.66 24.26
C GLU A 138 -11.35 51.14 23.13
N GLU A 139 -11.76 52.10 22.29
CA GLU A 139 -10.98 52.65 21.18
C GLU A 139 -10.16 53.91 21.56
N LEU A 140 -9.28 53.79 22.56
CA LEU A 140 -8.35 54.87 22.97
C LEU A 140 -7.51 55.43 21.79
N SER A 141 -7.19 54.56 20.82
CA SER A 141 -6.37 54.87 19.64
C SER A 141 -6.98 55.89 18.68
N GLY A 142 -8.31 56.07 18.69
CA GLY A 142 -8.99 57.05 17.83
C GLY A 142 -8.93 58.50 18.36
N VAL A 143 -8.60 58.68 19.64
CA VAL A 143 -8.78 59.95 20.37
C VAL A 143 -7.45 60.66 20.66
N ALA A 144 -6.34 59.91 20.73
CA ALA A 144 -5.10 60.37 21.34
C ALA A 144 -3.85 59.93 20.55
N GLN A 145 -3.33 60.81 19.68
CA GLN A 145 -1.96 60.71 19.17
C GLN A 145 -1.00 61.46 20.10
N GLY A 146 0.18 60.89 20.35
CA GLY A 146 1.24 61.47 21.19
C GLY A 146 2.36 62.18 20.43
N GLU A 147 3.43 62.52 21.15
CA GLU A 147 4.62 63.26 20.67
C GLU A 147 5.70 62.35 20.04
N LEU A 148 5.57 61.01 20.16
CA LEU A 148 6.60 60.05 19.74
C LEU A 148 6.48 59.69 18.26
N THR A 149 7.61 59.70 17.55
CA THR A 149 7.73 59.29 16.15
C THR A 149 8.92 58.36 15.96
N GLN A 150 8.96 57.63 14.83
CA GLN A 150 10.13 56.82 14.48
C GLN A 150 11.42 57.65 14.30
N GLU A 151 11.31 58.94 13.99
CA GLU A 151 12.45 59.85 13.90
C GLU A 151 13.08 60.10 15.27
N ARG A 152 12.28 60.27 16.33
CA ARG A 152 12.78 60.45 17.71
C ARG A 152 13.58 59.26 18.21
N ILE A 153 13.32 58.04 17.71
CA ILE A 153 14.11 56.85 18.06
C ILE A 153 15.60 57.07 17.73
N LEU A 154 15.93 57.88 16.70
CA LEU A 154 17.31 58.20 16.35
C LEU A 154 18.06 58.96 17.45
N ASP A 155 17.37 59.77 18.26
CA ASP A 155 17.96 60.51 19.40
C ASP A 155 18.44 59.58 20.52
N VAL A 156 17.89 58.36 20.60
CA VAL A 156 18.18 57.35 21.63
C VAL A 156 18.72 56.01 21.07
N VAL A 157 18.91 55.91 19.75
CA VAL A 157 19.24 54.64 19.05
C VAL A 157 20.58 54.03 19.49
N ASP A 158 21.46 54.81 20.11
CA ASP A 158 22.70 54.30 20.69
C ASP A 158 22.49 53.52 22.00
N TYR A 159 21.44 53.86 22.77
CA TYR A 159 21.07 53.17 24.01
C TYR A 159 20.06 52.05 23.81
N LEU A 160 19.22 52.11 22.78
CA LEU A 160 18.21 51.09 22.45
C LEU A 160 18.75 49.64 22.47
N PRO A 161 19.97 49.33 21.96
CA PRO A 161 20.52 47.99 22.09
C PRO A 161 20.67 47.49 23.53
N SER A 162 21.00 48.37 24.47
CA SER A 162 21.14 48.00 25.89
C SER A 162 19.80 47.63 26.50
N LEU A 163 18.71 48.28 26.07
CA LEU A 163 17.35 47.98 26.49
C LEU A 163 16.84 46.67 25.89
N ILE A 164 17.07 46.44 24.60
CA ILE A 164 16.73 45.17 23.93
C ILE A 164 17.51 44.02 24.59
N TYR A 165 18.83 44.15 24.75
CA TYR A 165 19.66 43.14 25.43
C TYR A 165 19.18 42.86 26.85
N ALA A 166 18.87 43.90 27.64
CA ALA A 166 18.35 43.76 28.99
C ALA A 166 17.00 43.01 29.02
N PHE A 167 16.07 43.34 28.12
CA PHE A 167 14.76 42.68 28.01
C PHE A 167 14.90 41.19 27.70
N PHE A 168 15.75 40.83 26.74
CA PHE A 168 15.99 39.43 26.38
C PHE A 168 16.81 38.64 27.42
N SER A 169 17.61 39.33 28.23
CA SER A 169 18.44 38.71 29.29
C SER A 169 17.75 38.66 30.67
N LEU A 170 16.52 39.17 30.78
CA LEU A 170 15.80 39.36 32.03
C LEU A 170 15.25 38.06 32.63
N LYS A 171 15.56 37.78 33.89
CA LYS A 171 14.95 36.71 34.70
C LYS A 171 13.63 37.18 35.33
N GLU A 172 12.77 36.24 35.72
CA GLU A 172 11.40 36.50 36.24
C GLU A 172 11.32 37.51 37.39
N SER A 173 12.31 37.54 38.28
CA SER A 173 12.36 38.47 39.43
C SER A 173 13.09 39.79 39.18
N GLN A 174 13.59 40.02 37.96
CA GLN A 174 14.45 41.15 37.62
C GLN A 174 13.69 42.26 36.87
N LYS A 175 14.11 43.50 37.08
CA LYS A 175 13.57 44.69 36.39
C LYS A 175 14.62 45.36 35.50
N ILE A 176 14.21 46.32 34.69
CA ILE A 176 15.09 47.18 33.90
C ILE A 176 14.92 48.62 34.39
N TYR A 177 15.99 49.20 34.89
CA TYR A 177 16.02 50.57 35.39
C TYR A 177 16.71 51.48 34.36
N ILE A 178 16.11 52.61 34.01
CA ILE A 178 16.62 53.56 33.00
C ILE A 178 16.80 54.93 33.65
N ALA A 179 18.05 55.36 33.80
CA ALA A 179 18.39 56.72 34.24
C ALA A 179 18.56 57.65 33.04
N ALA A 180 17.53 58.44 32.74
CA ALA A 180 17.45 59.38 31.61
C ALA A 180 16.31 60.40 31.86
N ARG A 181 16.18 61.44 31.02
CA ARG A 181 14.98 62.29 31.02
C ARG A 181 13.74 61.49 30.60
N ASP A 182 12.58 61.87 31.11
CA ASP A 182 11.29 61.23 30.85
C ASP A 182 10.99 61.01 29.35
N GLU A 183 11.20 62.03 28.51
CA GLU A 183 11.05 61.96 27.05
C GLU A 183 12.00 60.90 26.42
N GLN A 184 13.23 60.79 26.93
CA GLN A 184 14.20 59.78 26.48
C GLN A 184 13.82 58.38 26.94
N VAL A 185 13.30 58.22 28.17
CA VAL A 185 12.77 56.94 28.66
C VAL A 185 11.57 56.51 27.81
N ALA A 186 10.63 57.44 27.55
CA ALA A 186 9.46 57.18 26.73
C ALA A 186 9.82 56.77 25.29
N THR A 187 10.75 57.50 24.67
CA THR A 187 11.26 57.19 23.33
C THR A 187 12.00 55.85 23.29
N LEU A 188 12.73 55.48 24.36
CA LEU A 188 13.37 54.16 24.48
C LEU A 188 12.35 53.02 24.65
N ILE A 189 11.29 53.20 25.45
CA ILE A 189 10.21 52.23 25.60
C ILE A 189 9.47 52.06 24.27
N PHE A 190 9.14 53.15 23.58
CA PHE A 190 8.55 53.12 22.24
C PHE A 190 9.46 52.39 21.24
N GLY A 191 10.74 52.73 21.19
CA GLY A 191 11.72 52.02 20.37
C GLY A 191 11.81 50.52 20.68
N LEU A 192 11.72 50.11 21.96
CA LEU A 192 11.64 48.70 22.35
C LEU A 192 10.33 48.06 21.88
N THR A 193 9.17 48.69 22.07
CA THR A 193 7.87 48.10 21.67
C THR A 193 7.76 47.97 20.15
N GLN A 194 8.27 48.95 19.39
CA GLN A 194 8.40 48.85 17.94
C GLN A 194 9.38 47.73 17.52
N SER A 195 10.25 47.28 18.42
CA SER A 195 11.23 46.20 18.22
C SER A 195 10.82 44.86 18.86
N LEU A 196 9.53 44.64 19.12
CA LEU A 196 9.01 43.39 19.71
C LEU A 196 7.70 42.95 19.03
N PRO A 197 7.52 41.65 18.72
CA PRO A 197 6.24 41.15 18.22
C PRO A 197 5.18 41.27 19.32
N PHE A 198 3.91 41.46 18.93
CA PHE A 198 2.79 41.73 19.86
C PHE A 198 2.74 40.79 21.08
N LEU A 199 3.01 39.49 20.88
CA LEU A 199 2.98 38.48 21.95
C LEU A 199 4.04 38.74 23.04
N LEU A 200 5.22 39.26 22.70
CA LEU A 200 6.26 39.62 23.68
C LEU A 200 5.98 40.97 24.38
N GLN A 201 4.93 41.69 24.01
CA GLN A 201 4.50 42.94 24.65
C GLN A 201 3.40 42.74 25.70
N GLN A 202 2.77 41.56 25.80
CA GLN A 202 1.59 41.35 26.67
C GLN A 202 1.93 41.54 28.16
N ASP A 203 3.02 40.93 28.63
CA ASP A 203 3.51 41.08 30.02
C ASP A 203 4.38 42.33 30.23
N LEU A 204 4.60 43.13 29.19
CA LEU A 204 5.39 44.34 29.29
C LEU A 204 4.62 45.41 30.08
N THR A 205 5.22 45.84 31.19
CA THR A 205 4.76 46.95 32.03
C THR A 205 5.88 47.96 32.18
N PHE A 206 5.54 49.24 32.24
CA PHE A 206 6.52 50.31 32.28
C PHE A 206 6.06 51.50 33.12
N SER A 207 7.01 52.35 33.54
CA SER A 207 6.77 53.73 33.95
C SER A 207 7.91 54.60 33.43
N THR A 208 7.60 55.75 32.81
CA THR A 208 8.62 56.66 32.26
C THR A 208 9.39 57.42 33.34
N TYR A 209 8.83 57.56 34.54
CA TYR A 209 9.47 58.21 35.67
C TYR A 209 8.85 57.74 37.00
N GLU A 210 9.68 57.24 37.91
CA GLU A 210 9.36 57.07 39.32
C GLU A 210 10.52 57.54 40.21
N THR A 211 10.18 58.11 41.37
CA THR A 211 11.13 58.57 42.39
C THR A 211 11.61 57.41 43.26
N ASP A 212 10.70 56.51 43.66
CA ASP A 212 11.02 55.23 44.30
C ASP A 212 10.97 54.10 43.27
N ILE A 213 12.13 53.84 42.66
CA ILE A 213 12.31 52.75 41.69
C ILE A 213 12.24 51.35 42.32
N ALA A 214 12.29 51.21 43.64
CA ALA A 214 12.15 49.92 44.31
C ALA A 214 10.68 49.51 44.42
N ALA A 215 9.84 50.45 44.86
CA ALA A 215 8.40 50.24 45.10
C ALA A 215 7.57 50.08 43.81
N SER A 216 8.00 50.66 42.68
CA SER A 216 7.25 50.57 41.42
C SER A 216 7.10 49.12 40.92
N PRO A 217 5.89 48.63 40.59
CA PRO A 217 5.68 47.26 40.12
C PRO A 217 5.96 47.06 38.62
N ALA A 218 6.38 48.10 37.89
CA ALA A 218 6.68 48.00 36.46
C ALA A 218 7.93 47.14 36.17
N LEU A 219 7.95 46.49 35.00
CA LEU A 219 9.11 45.76 34.49
C LEU A 219 10.22 46.71 34.01
N ILE A 220 9.85 47.83 33.38
CA ILE A 220 10.76 48.91 32.96
C ILE A 220 10.45 50.16 33.79
N ILE A 221 11.45 50.71 34.47
CA ILE A 221 11.30 51.87 35.35
C ILE A 221 12.28 52.96 34.96
N GLY A 222 11.75 54.08 34.46
CA GLY A 222 12.50 55.32 34.30
C GLY A 222 12.73 56.04 35.62
N THR A 223 13.83 56.76 35.73
CA THR A 223 14.07 57.72 36.80
C THR A 223 15.01 58.82 36.32
N ASP A 224 14.87 60.01 36.90
CA ASP A 224 15.63 61.20 36.55
C ASP A 224 16.26 61.83 37.81
N ALA A 225 17.19 62.78 37.64
CA ALA A 225 17.83 63.50 38.73
C ALA A 225 18.14 64.95 38.31
N ALA A 226 18.16 65.88 39.27
CA ALA A 226 18.40 67.29 38.97
C ALA A 226 19.75 67.53 38.27
N THR A 227 20.78 66.75 38.62
CA THR A 227 22.06 66.72 37.89
C THR A 227 22.63 65.30 37.78
N PRO A 228 23.56 65.04 36.83
CA PRO A 228 24.23 63.74 36.69
C PRO A 228 25.02 63.28 37.93
N GLU A 229 25.42 64.22 38.80
CA GLU A 229 26.13 63.96 40.06
C GLU A 229 25.20 63.37 41.14
N GLU A 230 23.88 63.56 41.02
CA GLU A 230 22.89 63.04 41.96
C GLU A 230 22.30 61.69 41.54
N LEU A 231 22.54 61.26 40.30
CA LEU A 231 22.21 59.91 39.81
C LEU A 231 22.67 58.77 40.74
N PRO A 232 23.82 58.81 41.46
CA PRO A 232 24.16 57.75 42.42
C PRO A 232 23.21 57.63 43.63
N ARG A 233 22.41 58.67 43.91
CA ARG A 233 21.34 58.66 44.95
C ARG A 233 20.04 58.08 44.38
N ALA A 234 19.61 58.56 43.21
CA ALA A 234 18.40 58.07 42.53
C ALA A 234 18.58 56.64 41.98
N PHE A 235 19.82 56.26 41.65
CA PHE A 235 20.17 55.04 40.94
C PHE A 235 21.35 54.29 41.61
N PRO A 236 21.16 53.73 42.84
CA PRO A 236 22.17 52.97 43.55
C PRO A 236 22.83 51.84 42.76
N GLN A 237 24.11 51.58 43.02
CA GLN A 237 24.87 50.52 42.32
C GLN A 237 24.34 49.10 42.60
N THR A 238 23.58 48.90 43.67
CA THR A 238 22.94 47.62 44.04
C THR A 238 21.98 47.09 42.96
N TYR A 239 21.40 47.96 42.13
CA TYR A 239 20.51 47.57 41.04
C TYR A 239 21.22 47.01 39.79
N ARG A 240 22.54 46.77 39.86
CA ARG A 240 23.39 46.35 38.72
C ARG A 240 23.79 44.86 38.69
N SER A 241 23.45 44.08 39.72
CA SER A 241 23.89 42.68 39.85
C SER A 241 22.71 41.71 39.97
N GLU A 242 21.95 41.79 41.06
CA GLU A 242 20.92 40.81 41.40
C GLU A 242 19.52 41.29 41.03
N ALA A 243 19.17 42.54 41.37
CA ALA A 243 17.84 43.11 41.16
C ALA A 243 17.47 43.38 39.69
N GLY A 244 18.44 43.40 38.76
CA GLY A 244 18.16 43.50 37.32
C GLY A 244 19.23 44.24 36.52
N PHE A 245 18.77 44.90 35.45
CA PHE A 245 19.61 45.62 34.50
C PHE A 245 19.46 47.13 34.65
N ALA A 246 20.56 47.86 34.50
CA ALA A 246 20.62 49.27 34.86
C ALA A 246 21.28 50.10 33.73
N ILE A 247 20.46 50.82 32.97
CA ILE A 247 20.84 51.65 31.83
C ILE A 247 20.94 53.10 32.29
N ASN A 248 21.96 53.83 31.83
CA ASN A 248 22.18 55.22 32.21
C ASN A 248 22.56 56.03 30.96
N CYS A 249 21.64 56.85 30.47
CA CYS A 249 21.78 57.59 29.21
C CYS A 249 22.60 58.88 29.36
N TRP A 250 22.95 59.25 30.60
CA TRP A 250 23.90 60.31 30.95
C TRP A 250 25.37 59.87 30.82
N LYS A 251 25.62 58.60 30.46
CA LYS A 251 26.95 58.03 30.24
C LYS A 251 26.96 57.24 28.92
N PRO A 252 28.09 57.18 28.18
CA PRO A 252 28.15 56.45 26.92
C PRO A 252 27.63 55.00 27.02
N PRO A 253 26.97 54.47 25.97
CA PRO A 253 26.40 53.11 25.98
C PRO A 253 27.42 52.05 26.38
N VAL A 254 26.95 51.05 27.14
CA VAL A 254 27.80 49.92 27.57
C VAL A 254 28.06 48.99 26.39
N VAL A 255 29.30 48.51 26.26
CA VAL A 255 29.65 47.46 25.30
C VAL A 255 28.97 46.15 25.73
N LEU A 256 28.01 45.70 24.93
CA LEU A 256 27.24 44.49 25.21
C LEU A 256 28.09 43.22 24.99
N PRO A 257 27.89 42.15 25.80
CA PRO A 257 28.56 40.88 25.56
C PRO A 257 28.04 40.22 24.26
N PRO A 258 28.87 39.45 23.54
CA PRO A 258 28.44 38.78 22.31
C PRO A 258 27.38 37.70 22.59
N GLY A 259 26.40 37.57 21.70
CA GLY A 259 25.30 36.61 21.81
C GLY A 259 24.05 37.07 21.04
N GLU A 260 23.08 36.17 20.89
CA GLU A 260 21.92 36.33 20.00
C GLU A 260 21.08 37.59 20.33
N ALA A 261 20.90 37.90 21.62
CA ALA A 261 20.23 39.12 22.08
C ALA A 261 20.98 40.40 21.63
N THR A 262 22.31 40.37 21.66
CA THR A 262 23.17 41.47 21.21
C THR A 262 23.21 41.59 19.69
N ASP A 263 23.19 40.46 18.97
CA ASP A 263 23.13 40.44 17.51
C ASP A 263 21.79 41.01 17.00
N TYR A 264 20.67 40.70 17.67
CA TYR A 264 19.38 41.32 17.38
C TYR A 264 19.35 42.81 17.75
N ALA A 265 19.82 43.16 18.95
CA ALA A 265 19.90 44.53 19.43
C ALA A 265 20.72 45.44 18.48
N ASN A 266 21.79 44.91 17.90
CA ASN A 266 22.58 45.59 16.87
C ASN A 266 21.87 45.65 15.50
N LEU A 267 21.19 44.58 15.07
CA LEU A 267 20.38 44.58 13.84
C LEU A 267 19.33 45.71 13.85
N VAL A 268 18.58 45.82 14.95
CA VAL A 268 17.54 46.85 15.13
C VAL A 268 18.12 48.26 15.03
N LYS A 269 19.22 48.53 15.74
CA LYS A 269 19.95 49.80 15.68
C LYS A 269 20.45 50.12 14.27
N ASP A 270 20.96 49.12 13.56
CA ASP A 270 21.42 49.26 12.18
C ASP A 270 20.26 49.53 11.21
N CYS A 271 19.07 48.95 11.44
CA CYS A 271 17.88 49.20 10.63
C CYS A 271 17.35 50.63 10.81
N PHE A 272 17.10 51.07 12.05
CA PHE A 272 16.66 52.44 12.33
C PHE A 272 17.63 53.48 11.74
N ARG A 273 18.95 53.30 11.95
CA ARG A 273 19.98 54.21 11.39
C ARG A 273 20.06 54.25 9.86
N LYS A 274 19.49 53.27 9.15
CA LYS A 274 19.47 53.21 7.68
C LYS A 274 18.11 53.55 7.08
N GLY A 275 17.07 53.75 7.90
CA GLY A 275 15.67 53.78 7.45
C GLY A 275 15.17 52.43 6.94
N ASP A 276 15.89 51.34 7.20
CA ASP A 276 15.62 49.96 6.75
C ASP A 276 14.63 49.27 7.70
N ILE A 277 13.52 49.97 8.01
CA ILE A 277 12.55 49.59 9.04
C ILE A 277 11.73 48.38 8.57
N SER A 278 11.26 48.40 7.32
CA SER A 278 10.46 47.32 6.71
C SER A 278 11.11 45.94 6.73
N ARG A 279 12.44 45.88 6.80
CA ARG A 279 13.19 44.63 6.93
C ARG A 279 12.99 43.97 8.30
N PHE A 280 13.00 44.72 9.39
CA PHE A 280 12.75 44.13 10.71
C PHE A 280 11.24 44.00 10.98
N GLU A 281 10.40 44.90 10.45
CA GLU A 281 8.94 44.73 10.44
C GLU A 281 8.54 43.39 9.82
N ALA A 282 9.16 42.99 8.71
CA ALA A 282 8.94 41.67 8.10
C ALA A 282 9.35 40.51 9.02
N ILE A 283 10.40 40.66 9.85
CA ILE A 283 10.80 39.66 10.85
C ILE A 283 9.80 39.60 12.01
N LEU A 284 9.31 40.76 12.47
CA LEU A 284 8.31 40.84 13.55
C LEU A 284 6.96 40.26 13.11
N LEU A 285 6.48 40.64 11.93
CA LEU A 285 5.26 40.10 11.32
C LEU A 285 5.36 38.59 11.15
N ALA A 286 6.47 38.09 10.61
CA ALA A 286 6.68 36.66 10.43
C ALA A 286 6.77 35.87 11.76
N ALA A 287 7.37 36.45 12.81
CA ALA A 287 7.36 35.86 14.15
C ALA A 287 5.95 35.85 14.77
N GLN A 288 5.14 36.89 14.50
CA GLN A 288 3.75 36.99 14.95
C GLN A 288 2.82 36.03 14.19
N GLU A 289 2.98 35.89 12.87
CA GLU A 289 2.31 34.85 12.07
C GLU A 289 2.69 33.44 12.56
N SER A 290 3.96 33.23 12.90
CA SER A 290 4.46 31.98 13.50
C SER A 290 3.90 31.73 14.90
N GLN A 291 3.37 32.75 15.59
CA GLN A 291 2.89 32.72 16.98
C GLN A 291 4.01 32.45 18.01
N VAL A 292 5.18 33.07 17.81
CA VAL A 292 6.31 32.97 18.73
C VAL A 292 5.99 33.71 20.04
N GLN A 293 5.85 32.96 21.14
CA GLN A 293 5.43 33.46 22.44
C GLN A 293 6.58 33.74 23.42
N ASP A 294 7.73 33.07 23.29
CA ASP A 294 8.83 33.20 24.25
C ASP A 294 10.07 33.93 23.70
N LYS A 295 10.80 34.57 24.61
CA LYS A 295 11.97 35.41 24.32
C LYS A 295 13.09 34.65 23.59
N LYS A 296 13.27 33.36 23.86
CA LYS A 296 14.34 32.54 23.29
C LYS A 296 13.97 32.04 21.89
N ALA A 297 12.75 31.52 21.71
CA ALA A 297 12.26 31.14 20.39
C ALA A 297 12.27 32.33 19.41
N PHE A 298 12.03 33.55 19.89
CA PHE A 298 12.17 34.76 19.07
C PHE A 298 13.62 35.06 18.68
N LEU A 299 14.59 34.96 19.59
CA LEU A 299 16.01 35.13 19.23
C LEU A 299 16.51 34.04 18.27
N ASP A 300 16.09 32.79 18.47
CA ASP A 300 16.35 31.69 17.55
C ASP A 300 15.74 31.96 16.15
N PHE A 301 14.51 32.49 16.09
CA PHE A 301 13.85 32.93 14.84
C PHE A 301 14.68 34.04 14.14
N VAL A 302 14.98 35.13 14.86
CA VAL A 302 15.81 36.23 14.35
C VAL A 302 17.15 35.72 13.82
N ARG A 303 17.85 34.83 14.55
CA ARG A 303 19.15 34.28 14.14
C ARG A 303 19.04 33.55 12.79
N VAL A 304 18.00 32.73 12.61
CA VAL A 304 17.74 32.03 11.35
C VAL A 304 17.42 33.00 10.22
N ALA A 305 16.55 34.00 10.42
CA ALA A 305 16.24 35.02 9.42
C ALA A 305 17.51 35.76 8.94
N VAL A 306 18.36 36.18 9.88
CA VAL A 306 19.63 36.86 9.61
C VAL A 306 20.63 35.95 8.88
N SER A 307 20.71 34.67 9.24
CA SER A 307 21.54 33.68 8.53
C SER A 307 21.04 33.41 7.10
N ILE A 308 19.72 33.43 6.85
CA ILE A 308 19.14 33.31 5.50
C ILE A 308 19.54 34.51 4.64
N GLU A 309 19.29 35.73 5.13
CA GLU A 309 19.56 36.97 4.41
C GLU A 309 21.05 37.12 4.05
N LYS A 310 21.94 36.83 5.01
CA LYS A 310 23.40 36.84 4.81
C LYS A 310 23.91 35.66 3.96
N LYS A 311 23.05 34.71 3.60
CA LYS A 311 23.40 33.44 2.92
C LYS A 311 24.47 32.65 3.68
N SER A 312 24.41 32.74 5.00
CA SER A 312 25.32 32.13 5.97
C SER A 312 24.61 31.09 6.86
N LEU A 313 23.56 30.44 6.34
CA LEU A 313 22.90 29.32 7.00
C LEU A 313 23.93 28.24 7.39
N THR A 314 23.75 27.70 8.59
CA THR A 314 24.53 26.58 9.10
C THR A 314 23.64 25.34 9.26
N ARG A 315 24.27 24.15 9.34
CA ARG A 315 23.58 22.93 9.76
C ARG A 315 22.89 23.09 11.11
N ASN A 316 23.48 23.85 12.03
CA ASN A 316 22.88 24.10 13.35
C ASN A 316 21.62 24.96 13.26
N ASP A 317 21.56 25.92 12.34
CA ASP A 317 20.33 26.71 12.09
C ASP A 317 19.21 25.83 11.51
N VAL A 318 19.54 24.93 10.57
CA VAL A 318 18.59 23.91 10.08
C VAL A 318 18.08 23.02 11.22
N LEU A 319 18.98 22.47 12.04
CA LEU A 319 18.57 21.60 13.15
C LEU A 319 17.76 22.37 14.20
N LYS A 320 18.06 23.66 14.40
CA LYS A 320 17.26 24.52 15.27
C LYS A 320 15.85 24.76 14.71
N VAL A 321 15.73 25.09 13.42
CA VAL A 321 14.44 25.19 12.72
C VAL A 321 13.64 23.91 12.84
N LEU A 322 14.27 22.75 12.62
CA LEU A 322 13.61 21.45 12.68
C LEU A 322 13.37 20.94 14.12
N SER A 323 13.94 21.59 15.14
CA SER A 323 13.68 21.27 16.55
C SER A 323 12.39 21.92 17.10
N ASP A 324 11.80 22.86 16.38
CA ASP A 324 10.60 23.59 16.77
C ASP A 324 9.55 23.58 15.65
N ILE A 325 8.28 23.35 15.99
CA ILE A 325 7.22 23.17 14.99
C ILE A 325 6.80 24.48 14.30
N ASP A 326 6.89 25.63 14.97
CA ASP A 326 6.50 26.90 14.38
C ASP A 326 7.65 27.51 13.57
N LEU A 327 8.90 27.35 14.03
CA LEU A 327 10.08 27.64 13.20
C LEU A 327 10.05 26.79 11.90
N ALA A 328 9.79 25.49 12.01
CA ALA A 328 9.69 24.61 10.84
C ALA A 328 8.51 24.98 9.92
N SER A 329 7.34 25.31 10.48
CA SER A 329 6.14 25.72 9.72
C SER A 329 6.35 26.99 8.90
N TYR A 330 7.21 27.90 9.36
CA TYR A 330 7.56 29.12 8.64
C TYR A 330 8.74 28.89 7.69
N TYR A 331 9.91 28.50 8.22
CA TYR A 331 11.15 28.52 7.44
C TYR A 331 11.22 27.47 6.33
N LEU A 332 10.53 26.32 6.44
CA LEU A 332 10.52 25.33 5.35
C LEU A 332 9.78 25.80 4.09
N LYS A 333 9.04 26.91 4.16
CA LYS A 333 8.42 27.56 2.99
C LYS A 333 9.39 28.49 2.24
N LEU A 334 10.45 28.97 2.88
CA LEU A 334 11.37 29.92 2.26
C LEU A 334 12.28 29.19 1.26
N PRO A 335 12.35 29.61 -0.02
CA PRO A 335 13.16 28.95 -1.05
C PRO A 335 14.64 28.80 -0.66
N GLU A 336 15.20 29.76 0.07
CA GLU A 336 16.58 29.76 0.55
C GLU A 336 16.85 28.60 1.51
N MET A 337 15.91 28.34 2.44
CA MET A 337 15.99 27.21 3.37
C MET A 337 15.79 25.88 2.64
N GLN A 338 14.84 25.81 1.70
CA GLN A 338 14.62 24.63 0.85
C GLN A 338 15.87 24.30 0.01
N VAL A 339 16.50 25.31 -0.60
CA VAL A 339 17.75 25.19 -1.36
C VAL A 339 18.89 24.69 -0.45
N TYR A 340 19.09 25.32 0.70
CA TYR A 340 20.20 24.99 1.60
C TYR A 340 20.05 23.57 2.19
N LEU A 341 18.85 23.24 2.70
CA LEU A 341 18.56 21.91 3.24
C LEU A 341 18.70 20.82 2.17
N LEU A 342 18.29 21.10 0.93
CA LEU A 342 18.51 20.17 -0.17
C LEU A 342 19.99 20.00 -0.53
N GLN A 343 20.75 21.09 -0.60
CA GLN A 343 22.19 21.04 -0.90
C GLN A 343 22.94 20.24 0.17
N GLU A 344 22.73 20.52 1.45
CA GLU A 344 23.41 19.79 2.52
C GLU A 344 22.96 18.33 2.63
N ALA A 345 21.70 18.02 2.34
CA ALA A 345 21.22 16.64 2.31
C ALA A 345 21.73 15.82 1.11
N LEU A 346 22.15 16.48 0.02
CA LEU A 346 22.82 15.84 -1.13
C LEU A 346 24.35 15.77 -0.94
N ASN A 347 24.93 16.74 -0.24
CA ASN A 347 26.36 16.75 0.14
C ASN A 347 26.66 15.68 1.20
N ASP A 348 25.76 15.46 2.16
CA ASP A 348 25.94 14.55 3.29
C ASP A 348 24.65 13.78 3.61
N ALA A 349 24.53 12.61 2.98
CA ALA A 349 23.38 11.74 3.15
C ALA A 349 23.26 11.16 4.57
N LEU A 350 24.38 10.98 5.29
CA LEU A 350 24.39 10.48 6.66
C LEU A 350 23.91 11.54 7.64
N TRP A 351 24.30 12.80 7.46
CA TRP A 351 23.74 13.92 8.22
C TRP A 351 22.23 14.04 8.01
N TRP A 352 21.75 14.01 6.76
CA TRP A 352 20.30 14.03 6.48
C TRP A 352 19.55 12.91 7.23
N GLN A 353 20.02 11.66 7.10
CA GLN A 353 19.37 10.49 7.70
C GLN A 353 19.43 10.50 9.23
N SER A 354 20.51 11.01 9.82
CA SER A 354 20.71 11.04 11.27
C SER A 354 19.91 12.16 11.94
N TYR A 355 19.92 13.37 11.35
CA TYR A 355 19.41 14.57 12.01
C TYR A 355 18.10 15.12 11.37
N PRO A 356 18.05 15.85 10.22
CA PRO A 356 16.78 16.36 9.67
C PRO A 356 15.67 15.31 9.51
N ALA A 357 16.01 14.11 9.03
CA ALA A 357 15.05 13.02 8.87
C ALA A 357 14.42 12.56 10.19
N THR A 358 15.18 12.61 11.27
CA THR A 358 14.74 12.26 12.63
C THR A 358 13.85 13.37 13.20
N PHE A 359 14.28 14.63 13.10
CA PHE A 359 13.49 15.77 13.55
C PHE A 359 12.15 15.88 12.81
N ILE A 360 12.11 15.74 11.48
CA ILE A 360 10.86 15.79 10.70
C ILE A 360 9.90 14.65 11.10
N LYS A 361 10.41 13.47 11.46
CA LYS A 361 9.58 12.38 12.02
C LYS A 361 9.05 12.71 13.42
N GLN A 362 9.89 13.28 14.28
CA GLN A 362 9.51 13.70 15.63
C GLN A 362 8.46 14.82 15.63
N LEU A 363 8.61 15.85 14.79
CA LEU A 363 7.61 16.90 14.61
C LEU A 363 6.24 16.31 14.19
N LYS A 364 6.22 15.38 13.23
CA LYS A 364 5.02 14.63 12.80
C LYS A 364 4.44 13.66 13.84
N GLN A 365 5.14 13.44 14.95
CA GLN A 365 4.75 12.54 16.06
C GLN A 365 4.57 13.30 17.38
N SER A 366 4.56 14.63 17.35
CA SER A 366 4.49 15.49 18.54
C SER A 366 3.10 15.49 19.18
N TYR A 367 2.87 14.56 20.09
CA TYR A 367 1.65 14.50 20.90
C TYR A 367 1.43 15.79 21.70
N GLY A 368 0.19 16.28 21.75
CA GLY A 368 -0.18 17.51 22.45
C GLY A 368 -0.11 18.79 21.61
N VAL A 369 0.46 18.76 20.39
CA VAL A 369 0.41 19.91 19.48
C VAL A 369 -1.02 20.10 18.94
N SER A 370 -1.46 21.36 18.82
CA SER A 370 -2.78 21.68 18.27
C SER A 370 -2.88 21.32 16.78
N LYS A 371 -4.07 20.89 16.34
CA LYS A 371 -4.33 20.52 14.94
C LYS A 371 -3.93 21.65 13.97
N ALA A 372 -4.14 22.91 14.34
CA ALA A 372 -3.74 24.05 13.53
C ALA A 372 -2.22 24.15 13.33
N ARG A 373 -1.40 23.98 14.38
CA ARG A 373 0.08 23.99 14.26
C ARG A 373 0.57 22.83 13.40
N LEU A 374 -0.01 21.63 13.54
CA LEU A 374 0.28 20.49 12.67
C LEU A 374 -0.07 20.77 11.20
N GLN A 375 -1.23 21.36 10.91
CA GLN A 375 -1.63 21.73 9.55
C GLN A 375 -0.73 22.80 8.91
N ARG A 376 -0.19 23.75 9.69
CA ARG A 376 0.82 24.71 9.20
C ARG A 376 2.11 24.01 8.80
N LEU A 377 2.56 23.05 9.60
CA LEU A 377 3.75 22.24 9.31
C LEU A 377 3.54 21.34 8.08
N GLU A 378 2.39 20.67 7.98
CA GLU A 378 2.07 19.79 6.85
C GLU A 378 2.12 20.58 5.52
N GLY A 379 1.50 21.76 5.45
CA GLY A 379 1.61 22.63 4.27
C GLY A 379 3.05 23.06 3.95
N ALA A 380 3.88 23.37 4.96
CA ALA A 380 5.29 23.73 4.76
C ALA A 380 6.16 22.54 4.28
N LEU A 381 5.82 21.33 4.71
CA LEU A 381 6.46 20.11 4.23
C LEU A 381 5.99 19.75 2.81
N ASP A 382 4.74 20.01 2.46
CA ASP A 382 4.21 19.82 1.10
C ASP A 382 4.83 20.81 0.10
N ASP A 383 4.99 22.09 0.49
CA ASP A 383 5.75 23.09 -0.28
C ASP A 383 7.18 22.60 -0.59
N PHE A 384 7.86 22.05 0.42
CA PHE A 384 9.23 21.51 0.29
C PHE A 384 9.28 20.18 -0.48
N ALA A 385 8.28 19.31 -0.33
CA ALA A 385 8.14 18.09 -1.12
C ALA A 385 7.96 18.40 -2.61
N GLY A 386 7.13 19.40 -2.93
CA GLY A 386 7.00 19.93 -4.29
C GLY A 386 8.32 20.52 -4.82
N TYR A 387 9.11 21.19 -3.99
CA TYR A 387 10.44 21.67 -4.36
C TYR A 387 11.41 20.52 -4.67
N ILE A 388 11.45 19.49 -3.82
CA ILE A 388 12.28 18.30 -4.03
C ILE A 388 11.85 17.54 -5.28
N MET A 389 10.55 17.35 -5.51
CA MET A 389 10.03 16.74 -6.74
C MET A 389 10.47 17.53 -7.99
N ARG A 390 10.34 18.86 -7.99
CA ARG A 390 10.81 19.71 -9.11
C ARG A 390 12.33 19.70 -9.28
N TYR A 391 13.11 19.48 -8.22
CA TYR A 391 14.56 19.25 -8.34
C TYR A 391 14.87 17.86 -8.89
N ALA A 392 14.14 16.85 -8.44
CA ALA A 392 14.26 15.46 -8.87
C ALA A 392 14.02 15.33 -10.39
N CYS A 393 12.89 15.81 -10.91
CA CYS A 393 12.61 15.84 -12.34
C CYS A 393 13.82 16.36 -13.17
N ARG A 394 14.40 17.49 -12.77
CA ARG A 394 15.60 18.09 -13.42
C ARG A 394 16.87 17.25 -13.25
N CYS A 395 17.04 16.51 -12.17
CA CYS A 395 18.15 15.58 -11.99
C CYS A 395 18.04 14.35 -12.89
N PHE A 396 16.82 13.83 -13.08
CA PHE A 396 16.52 12.71 -13.97
C PHE A 396 16.72 13.09 -15.45
N GLU A 397 16.14 14.22 -15.89
CA GLU A 397 16.35 14.79 -17.24
C GLU A 397 17.84 14.90 -17.59
N ARG A 398 18.65 15.35 -16.63
CA ARG A 398 20.10 15.55 -16.76
C ARG A 398 20.95 14.29 -16.62
N ARG A 399 20.34 13.12 -16.39
CA ARG A 399 21.03 11.84 -16.18
C ARG A 399 22.08 11.93 -15.05
N SER A 400 21.68 12.56 -13.94
CA SER A 400 22.51 12.69 -12.74
C SER A 400 22.83 11.32 -12.13
N THR A 401 23.86 11.22 -11.29
CA THR A 401 24.23 9.92 -10.70
C THR A 401 23.11 9.33 -9.83
N SER A 402 22.98 8.00 -9.87
CA SER A 402 21.96 7.25 -9.14
C SER A 402 22.00 7.46 -7.61
N ALA A 403 23.16 7.85 -7.06
CA ALA A 403 23.30 8.19 -5.65
C ALA A 403 22.52 9.46 -5.26
N TYR A 404 22.67 10.57 -6.01
CA TYR A 404 21.86 11.77 -5.79
C TYR A 404 20.37 11.47 -6.01
N TRP A 405 20.07 10.66 -7.03
CA TRP A 405 18.71 10.26 -7.34
C TRP A 405 18.03 9.53 -6.18
N TYR A 406 18.67 8.48 -5.67
CA TYR A 406 18.18 7.70 -4.54
C TYR A 406 17.99 8.57 -3.29
N GLN A 407 18.94 9.47 -3.00
CA GLN A 407 18.85 10.38 -1.86
C GLN A 407 17.64 11.32 -1.97
N LEU A 408 17.34 11.88 -3.14
CA LEU A 408 16.13 12.70 -3.37
C LEU A 408 14.84 11.91 -3.08
N LEU A 409 14.75 10.64 -3.51
CA LEU A 409 13.61 9.78 -3.21
C LEU A 409 13.49 9.46 -1.72
N GLN A 410 14.62 9.29 -1.02
CA GLN A 410 14.60 9.07 0.43
C GLN A 410 14.16 10.33 1.18
N MET A 411 14.67 11.52 0.81
CA MET A 411 14.17 12.79 1.35
C MET A 411 12.66 12.95 1.15
N LEU A 412 12.19 12.77 -0.09
CA LEU A 412 10.77 12.90 -0.44
C LEU A 412 9.91 11.90 0.35
N GLY A 413 10.37 10.67 0.55
CA GLY A 413 9.63 9.66 1.33
C GLY A 413 9.50 9.96 2.83
N ILE A 414 10.36 10.82 3.38
CA ILE A 414 10.29 11.26 4.78
C ILE A 414 9.38 12.51 4.91
N ILE A 415 9.51 13.43 3.95
CA ILE A 415 8.79 14.71 3.94
C ILE A 415 7.33 14.52 3.48
N ALA A 416 7.10 13.78 2.40
CA ALA A 416 5.80 13.41 1.87
C ALA A 416 5.75 11.89 1.60
N PRO A 417 5.45 11.04 2.60
CA PRO A 417 5.18 9.61 2.36
C PRO A 417 3.99 9.47 1.40
N PRO A 418 4.03 8.55 0.40
CA PRO A 418 2.98 8.43 -0.60
C PRO A 418 1.60 8.06 -0.02
N GLU A 419 1.56 7.48 1.18
CA GLU A 419 0.34 7.15 1.94
C GLU A 419 -0.30 8.37 2.62
N ARG A 420 0.41 9.50 2.71
CA ARG A 420 -0.06 10.74 3.33
C ARG A 420 -0.24 11.86 2.30
N ASN A 421 0.75 12.06 1.44
CA ASN A 421 0.65 12.98 0.31
C ASN A 421 1.09 12.29 -0.98
N ALA A 422 0.10 12.03 -1.84
CA ALA A 422 0.26 11.38 -3.13
C ALA A 422 0.70 12.35 -4.25
N GLU A 423 0.48 13.66 -4.12
CA GLU A 423 0.63 14.63 -5.23
C GLU A 423 2.07 14.70 -5.77
N PRO A 424 3.13 14.85 -4.93
CA PRO A 424 4.49 14.87 -5.42
C PRO A 424 4.87 13.57 -6.14
N TRP A 425 4.33 12.43 -5.70
CA TRP A 425 4.60 11.12 -6.29
C TRP A 425 3.85 10.89 -7.62
N ARG A 426 2.62 11.42 -7.77
CA ARG A 426 1.92 11.43 -9.07
C ARG A 426 2.65 12.33 -10.06
N ALA A 427 2.98 13.57 -9.69
CA ALA A 427 3.74 14.49 -10.54
C ALA A 427 5.11 13.90 -10.97
N LEU A 428 5.80 13.23 -10.05
CA LEU A 428 7.04 12.48 -10.31
C LEU A 428 6.84 11.30 -11.28
N LEU A 429 5.70 10.60 -11.22
CA LEU A 429 5.38 9.55 -12.20
C LEU A 429 5.11 10.16 -13.58
N GLU A 430 4.21 11.13 -13.66
CA GLU A 430 3.74 11.71 -14.93
C GLU A 430 4.88 12.32 -15.74
N HIS A 431 5.71 13.16 -15.10
CA HIS A 431 6.84 13.81 -15.75
C HIS A 431 7.85 12.80 -16.31
N HIS A 432 8.30 11.84 -15.49
CA HIS A 432 9.29 10.86 -15.94
C HIS A 432 8.70 9.83 -16.92
N SER A 433 7.43 9.46 -16.79
CA SER A 433 6.78 8.56 -17.76
C SER A 433 6.64 9.19 -19.13
N ALA A 434 6.36 10.50 -19.20
CA ALA A 434 6.44 11.27 -20.44
C ALA A 434 7.89 11.29 -20.98
N PHE A 435 8.89 11.53 -20.11
CA PHE A 435 10.30 11.52 -20.51
C PHE A 435 10.77 10.16 -21.06
N LEU A 436 10.46 9.05 -20.37
CA LEU A 436 10.78 7.68 -20.82
C LEU A 436 10.07 7.34 -22.13
N SER A 437 8.82 7.76 -22.30
CA SER A 437 8.06 7.56 -23.54
C SER A 437 8.66 8.33 -24.72
N ALA A 438 9.22 9.52 -24.48
CA ALA A 438 9.86 10.34 -25.51
C ALA A 438 11.29 9.89 -25.88
N HIS A 439 12.03 9.29 -24.94
CA HIS A 439 13.45 8.94 -25.11
C HIS A 439 13.74 7.43 -25.22
N GLY A 440 12.75 6.57 -25.01
CA GLY A 440 12.86 5.12 -25.17
C GLY A 440 13.72 4.41 -24.13
N LEU A 441 14.08 3.15 -24.43
CA LEU A 441 14.74 2.23 -23.48
C LEU A 441 16.06 2.77 -22.91
N GLN A 442 16.85 3.52 -23.70
CA GLN A 442 18.12 4.12 -23.24
C GLN A 442 17.92 5.04 -22.02
N ALA A 443 16.78 5.73 -21.90
CA ALA A 443 16.52 6.60 -20.75
C ALA A 443 16.36 5.82 -19.43
N ARG A 444 16.02 4.53 -19.51
CA ARG A 444 15.80 3.66 -18.34
C ARG A 444 17.10 3.06 -17.78
N GLU A 445 18.09 2.84 -18.64
CA GLU A 445 19.41 2.32 -18.25
C GLU A 445 20.08 3.23 -17.20
N TYR A 446 19.87 4.55 -17.27
CA TYR A 446 20.38 5.53 -16.31
C TYR A 446 19.79 5.42 -14.89
N CYS A 447 18.58 4.89 -14.73
CA CYS A 447 18.04 4.61 -13.39
C CYS A 447 18.57 3.29 -12.82
N GLY A 448 18.76 2.28 -13.66
CA GLY A 448 18.96 0.89 -13.23
C GLY A 448 17.69 0.27 -12.62
N TRP A 449 17.64 -1.07 -12.58
CA TRP A 449 16.42 -1.77 -12.17
C TRP A 449 16.05 -1.56 -10.69
N GLY A 450 17.02 -1.56 -9.76
CA GLY A 450 16.75 -1.34 -8.34
C GLY A 450 16.03 -0.03 -8.04
N THR A 451 16.46 1.07 -8.67
CA THR A 451 15.78 2.38 -8.60
C THR A 451 14.34 2.32 -9.11
N CYS A 452 14.12 1.64 -10.24
CA CYS A 452 12.79 1.47 -10.80
C CYS A 452 11.89 0.67 -9.83
N LEU A 453 12.44 -0.39 -9.22
CA LEU A 453 11.75 -1.23 -8.24
C LEU A 453 11.35 -0.44 -6.98
N ASP A 454 12.22 0.44 -6.48
CA ASP A 454 11.93 1.30 -5.32
C ASP A 454 10.91 2.41 -5.64
N LEU A 455 10.93 2.97 -6.86
CA LEU A 455 9.89 3.88 -7.34
C LEU A 455 8.53 3.17 -7.46
N LEU A 456 8.50 1.99 -8.11
CA LEU A 456 7.32 1.14 -8.20
C LEU A 456 6.79 0.76 -6.80
N GLN A 457 7.67 0.47 -5.84
CA GLN A 457 7.32 0.16 -4.45
C GLN A 457 6.60 1.31 -3.75
N ARG A 458 6.95 2.56 -4.07
CA ARG A 458 6.28 3.76 -3.53
C ARG A 458 4.98 4.07 -4.27
N TRP A 459 4.98 3.98 -5.61
CA TRP A 459 3.79 4.16 -6.43
C TRP A 459 2.72 3.08 -6.24
N LYS A 460 3.07 1.88 -5.75
CA LYS A 460 2.10 0.84 -5.36
C LYS A 460 1.03 1.35 -4.38
N HIS A 461 1.36 2.34 -3.56
CA HIS A 461 0.42 2.94 -2.61
C HIS A 461 -0.63 3.84 -3.28
N LEU A 462 -0.44 4.16 -4.57
CA LEU A 462 -1.30 5.03 -5.39
C LEU A 462 -2.02 4.25 -6.51
N HIS A 463 -1.98 2.92 -6.50
CA HIS A 463 -2.32 2.07 -7.66
C HIS A 463 -3.76 2.18 -8.17
N THR A 464 -4.69 2.66 -7.35
CA THR A 464 -6.08 2.97 -7.74
C THR A 464 -6.17 4.15 -8.71
N ASP A 465 -5.20 5.05 -8.65
CA ASP A 465 -5.23 6.36 -9.29
C ASP A 465 -4.29 6.44 -10.49
N ILE A 466 -3.45 5.42 -10.71
CA ILE A 466 -2.39 5.40 -11.74
C ILE A 466 -2.92 4.77 -13.04
N PRO A 467 -3.01 5.53 -14.15
CA PRO A 467 -3.30 4.98 -15.47
C PRO A 467 -2.24 4.00 -15.94
N LEU A 468 -2.65 2.86 -16.51
CA LEU A 468 -1.73 1.79 -16.95
C LEU A 468 -0.74 2.25 -18.05
N ASN A 469 -1.09 3.24 -18.86
CA ASN A 469 -0.17 3.86 -19.82
C ASN A 469 0.92 4.71 -19.16
N GLN A 470 0.66 5.32 -17.99
CA GLN A 470 1.69 6.03 -17.23
C GLN A 470 2.68 5.06 -16.56
N ILE A 471 2.22 3.91 -16.04
CA ILE A 471 3.13 2.96 -15.37
C ILE A 471 3.91 2.07 -16.35
N LYS A 472 3.38 1.81 -17.56
CA LYS A 472 3.98 0.89 -18.56
C LYS A 472 5.48 1.10 -18.82
N PRO A 473 6.04 2.33 -18.96
CA PRO A 473 7.48 2.53 -19.18
C PRO A 473 8.41 1.99 -18.08
N TRP A 474 7.88 1.75 -16.87
CA TRP A 474 8.61 1.26 -15.71
C TRP A 474 8.54 -0.27 -15.53
N LEU A 475 7.57 -0.93 -16.16
CA LEU A 475 7.34 -2.37 -16.03
C LEU A 475 8.50 -3.16 -16.67
N PRO A 476 8.98 -4.27 -16.09
CA PRO A 476 10.21 -4.93 -16.55
C PRO A 476 10.08 -5.55 -17.94
N PHE A 477 11.14 -5.38 -18.73
CA PHE A 477 11.24 -5.79 -20.14
C PHE A 477 12.05 -7.07 -20.35
N ASN A 478 12.57 -7.67 -19.26
CA ASN A 478 13.19 -8.99 -19.24
C ASN A 478 12.66 -9.82 -18.06
N TRP A 479 12.86 -11.14 -18.14
CA TRP A 479 12.30 -12.09 -17.18
C TRP A 479 12.99 -12.13 -15.81
N ILE A 480 14.24 -11.67 -15.70
CA ILE A 480 14.98 -11.64 -14.43
C ILE A 480 14.39 -10.51 -13.56
N ASP A 481 14.28 -9.32 -14.14
CA ASP A 481 13.65 -8.17 -13.48
C ASP A 481 12.18 -8.45 -13.13
N PHE A 482 11.46 -9.22 -13.96
CA PHE A 482 10.08 -9.63 -13.69
C PHE A 482 9.93 -10.62 -12.54
N TYR A 483 10.91 -11.50 -12.31
CA TYR A 483 10.88 -12.38 -11.13
C TYR A 483 11.01 -11.57 -9.83
N GLU A 484 11.91 -10.58 -9.78
CA GLU A 484 12.03 -9.66 -8.65
C GLU A 484 10.80 -8.74 -8.51
N PHE A 485 10.17 -8.36 -9.62
CA PHE A 485 8.89 -7.63 -9.61
C PHE A 485 7.77 -8.45 -8.94
N LEU A 486 7.59 -9.71 -9.36
CA LEU A 486 6.58 -10.62 -8.81
C LEU A 486 6.77 -10.86 -7.30
N LYS A 487 8.00 -11.04 -6.83
CA LYS A 487 8.33 -11.19 -5.39
C LYS A 487 7.89 -10.01 -4.51
N ARG A 488 7.83 -8.79 -5.05
CA ARG A 488 7.36 -7.59 -4.31
C ARG A 488 5.83 -7.47 -4.25
N GLY A 489 5.10 -8.35 -4.95
CA GLY A 489 3.64 -8.39 -4.93
C GLY A 489 3.01 -7.09 -5.41
N PHE A 490 3.44 -6.56 -6.56
CA PHE A 490 2.83 -5.38 -7.19
C PHE A 490 1.36 -5.64 -7.60
N PRO A 491 0.56 -4.60 -7.91
CA PRO A 491 -0.83 -4.78 -8.34
C PRO A 491 -0.95 -5.75 -9.53
N GLU A 492 -1.92 -6.66 -9.50
CA GLU A 492 -2.09 -7.72 -10.53
C GLU A 492 -2.26 -7.13 -11.94
N SER A 493 -2.89 -5.96 -12.07
CA SER A 493 -3.00 -5.23 -13.34
C SER A 493 -1.64 -4.82 -13.91
N TRP A 494 -0.69 -4.41 -13.06
CA TRP A 494 0.67 -4.09 -13.47
C TRP A 494 1.44 -5.37 -13.84
N GLN A 495 1.29 -6.43 -13.05
CA GLN A 495 1.90 -7.75 -13.35
C GLN A 495 1.38 -8.32 -14.68
N CYS A 496 0.07 -8.20 -14.95
CA CYS A 496 -0.55 -8.60 -16.21
C CYS A 496 -0.01 -7.79 -17.40
N VAL A 497 -0.01 -6.45 -17.33
CA VAL A 497 0.55 -5.62 -18.42
C VAL A 497 2.01 -5.98 -18.68
N THR A 498 2.82 -6.14 -17.63
CA THR A 498 4.21 -6.58 -17.74
C THR A 498 4.34 -7.91 -18.49
N LEU A 499 3.62 -8.92 -18.03
CA LEU A 499 3.68 -10.28 -18.57
C LEU A 499 3.27 -10.33 -20.05
N LYS A 500 2.28 -9.53 -20.46
CA LYS A 500 1.83 -9.45 -21.86
C LYS A 500 2.92 -8.95 -22.81
N GLU A 501 3.73 -7.98 -22.40
CA GLU A 501 4.87 -7.50 -23.21
C GLU A 501 6.00 -8.55 -23.23
N LEU A 502 6.30 -9.18 -22.09
CA LEU A 502 7.34 -10.22 -21.99
C LEU A 502 7.01 -11.45 -22.83
N LEU A 503 5.76 -11.90 -22.85
CA LEU A 503 5.31 -13.03 -23.66
C LEU A 503 5.46 -12.74 -25.17
N ALA A 504 5.30 -11.47 -25.58
CA ALA A 504 5.47 -11.05 -26.97
C ALA A 504 6.95 -11.03 -27.44
N SER A 505 7.93 -11.12 -26.54
CA SER A 505 9.37 -11.13 -26.90
C SER A 505 9.89 -12.47 -27.44
N PHE A 506 9.03 -13.50 -27.51
CA PHE A 506 9.29 -14.86 -28.01
C PHE A 506 10.46 -15.64 -27.37
N SER A 507 11.11 -15.11 -26.34
CA SER A 507 12.20 -15.77 -25.62
C SER A 507 11.74 -16.18 -24.23
N TYR A 508 11.47 -17.47 -24.03
CA TYR A 508 11.04 -18.03 -22.76
C TYR A 508 12.24 -18.58 -21.97
N PRO A 509 12.47 -18.14 -20.71
CA PRO A 509 13.56 -18.65 -19.88
C PRO A 509 13.22 -20.02 -19.29
N ASN A 510 14.23 -20.73 -18.79
CA ASN A 510 14.01 -21.96 -18.02
C ASN A 510 13.23 -21.73 -16.71
N LEU A 511 13.26 -20.51 -16.16
CA LEU A 511 12.53 -20.13 -14.95
C LEU A 511 11.01 -19.97 -15.17
N LEU A 512 10.54 -19.86 -16.43
CA LEU A 512 9.14 -19.57 -16.72
C LEU A 512 8.18 -20.63 -16.15
N GLY A 513 8.59 -21.90 -16.11
CA GLY A 513 7.85 -22.96 -15.43
C GLY A 513 7.58 -22.64 -13.96
N THR A 514 8.61 -22.22 -13.21
CA THR A 514 8.50 -21.82 -11.80
C THR A 514 7.60 -20.59 -11.63
N LEU A 515 7.75 -19.57 -12.48
CA LEU A 515 6.90 -18.37 -12.45
C LEU A 515 5.41 -18.70 -12.65
N ILE A 516 5.10 -19.63 -13.56
CA ILE A 516 3.74 -20.12 -13.81
C ILE A 516 3.17 -20.86 -12.58
N MET A 517 4.01 -21.60 -11.85
CA MET A 517 3.62 -22.29 -10.61
C MET A 517 3.34 -21.33 -9.46
N GLU A 518 4.21 -20.34 -9.26
CA GLU A 518 4.15 -19.39 -8.14
C GLU A 518 3.08 -18.31 -8.34
N HIS A 519 2.80 -17.91 -9.59
CA HIS A 519 1.94 -16.76 -9.92
C HIS A 519 0.80 -17.11 -10.91
N THR A 520 0.28 -18.34 -10.86
CA THR A 520 -0.72 -18.85 -11.83
C THR A 520 -1.88 -17.89 -12.16
N PRO A 521 -2.55 -17.21 -11.20
CA PRO A 521 -3.69 -16.33 -11.51
C PRO A 521 -3.36 -15.22 -12.51
N VAL A 522 -2.17 -14.62 -12.36
CA VAL A 522 -1.63 -13.55 -13.21
C VAL A 522 -1.42 -14.06 -14.64
N PHE A 523 -0.88 -15.26 -14.77
CA PHE A 523 -0.67 -15.91 -16.06
C PHE A 523 -2.00 -16.26 -16.74
N LEU A 524 -3.02 -16.71 -16.00
CA LEU A 524 -4.34 -16.98 -16.56
C LEU A 524 -5.06 -15.70 -17.00
N GLN A 525 -4.91 -14.60 -16.26
CA GLN A 525 -5.43 -13.29 -16.65
C GLN A 525 -4.71 -12.75 -17.90
N ALA A 526 -3.38 -12.75 -17.93
CA ALA A 526 -2.62 -12.33 -19.11
C ALA A 526 -2.92 -13.21 -20.33
N THR A 527 -3.15 -14.50 -20.14
CA THR A 527 -3.59 -15.45 -21.19
C THR A 527 -4.95 -15.04 -21.76
N ARG A 528 -5.95 -14.74 -20.91
CA ARG A 528 -7.26 -14.25 -21.34
C ARG A 528 -7.17 -12.93 -22.09
N GLU A 529 -6.44 -11.96 -21.55
CA GLU A 529 -6.31 -10.63 -22.13
C GLU A 529 -5.53 -10.61 -23.45
N LEU A 530 -4.57 -11.53 -23.65
CA LEU A 530 -3.93 -11.76 -24.95
C LEU A 530 -4.82 -12.56 -25.90
N TRP A 531 -5.56 -13.55 -25.40
CA TRP A 531 -6.44 -14.35 -26.26
C TRP A 531 -7.56 -13.49 -26.86
N ALA A 532 -8.07 -12.48 -26.14
CA ALA A 532 -9.01 -11.49 -26.68
C ALA A 532 -8.44 -10.56 -27.79
N GLN A 533 -7.18 -10.75 -28.23
CA GLN A 533 -6.53 -10.01 -29.31
C GLN A 533 -6.10 -10.98 -30.43
N PRO A 534 -6.78 -11.02 -31.59
CA PRO A 534 -6.50 -11.97 -32.68
C PRO A 534 -5.02 -12.04 -33.12
N GLU A 535 -4.33 -10.90 -33.16
CA GLU A 535 -2.91 -10.82 -33.52
C GLU A 535 -1.95 -11.37 -32.45
N LYS A 536 -2.46 -11.75 -31.27
CA LYS A 536 -1.71 -12.34 -30.16
C LYS A 536 -2.00 -13.83 -29.94
N HIS A 537 -2.94 -14.44 -30.66
CA HIS A 537 -3.27 -15.87 -30.52
C HIS A 537 -2.02 -16.77 -30.64
N VAL A 538 -1.11 -16.46 -31.58
CA VAL A 538 0.16 -17.18 -31.76
C VAL A 538 1.08 -17.12 -30.53
N THR A 539 1.06 -16.00 -29.80
CA THR A 539 1.82 -15.83 -28.54
C THR A 539 1.22 -16.68 -27.42
N VAL A 540 -0.12 -16.75 -27.33
CA VAL A 540 -0.80 -17.60 -26.37
C VAL A 540 -0.60 -19.09 -26.68
N LEU A 541 -0.69 -19.49 -27.95
CA LEU A 541 -0.40 -20.86 -28.39
C LEU A 541 1.02 -21.30 -28.01
N ARG A 542 2.02 -20.42 -28.17
CA ARG A 542 3.41 -20.70 -27.78
C ARG A 542 3.59 -20.81 -26.25
N LEU A 543 2.92 -19.94 -25.47
CA LEU A 543 2.89 -20.08 -24.01
C LEU A 543 2.21 -21.39 -23.60
N PHE A 544 1.08 -21.73 -24.21
CA PHE A 544 0.35 -22.97 -23.93
C PHE A 544 1.17 -24.21 -24.27
N GLN A 545 1.87 -24.23 -25.41
CA GLN A 545 2.82 -25.30 -25.74
C GLN A 545 3.95 -25.39 -24.70
N TYR A 546 4.51 -24.27 -24.25
CA TYR A 546 5.51 -24.27 -23.18
C TYR A 546 4.95 -24.86 -21.87
N VAL A 547 3.72 -24.52 -21.49
CA VAL A 547 3.03 -25.12 -20.33
C VAL A 547 2.89 -26.64 -20.50
N VAL A 548 2.44 -27.12 -21.66
CA VAL A 548 2.34 -28.57 -21.96
C VAL A 548 3.71 -29.26 -21.86
N GLU A 549 4.77 -28.63 -22.36
CA GLU A 549 6.11 -29.23 -22.42
C GLU A 549 6.90 -29.16 -21.11
N LYS A 550 6.60 -28.22 -20.21
CA LYS A 550 7.40 -27.93 -18.99
C LYS A 550 6.63 -28.05 -17.68
N THR A 551 5.33 -27.75 -17.68
CA THR A 551 4.44 -27.75 -16.51
C THR A 551 3.06 -28.36 -16.82
N PRO A 552 2.99 -29.60 -17.36
CA PRO A 552 1.75 -30.20 -17.89
C PRO A 552 0.62 -30.32 -16.86
N GLN A 553 0.91 -30.30 -15.56
CA GLN A 553 -0.08 -30.26 -14.50
C GLN A 553 -0.88 -28.95 -14.43
N TYR A 554 -0.39 -27.86 -15.04
CA TYR A 554 -1.10 -26.56 -15.15
C TYR A 554 -1.84 -26.38 -16.47
N GLN A 555 -1.56 -27.21 -17.48
CA GLN A 555 -2.13 -27.15 -18.83
C GLN A 555 -3.65 -26.93 -18.85
N TYR A 556 -4.38 -27.68 -18.05
CA TYR A 556 -5.85 -27.60 -17.99
C TYR A 556 -6.35 -26.18 -17.64
N LEU A 557 -5.64 -25.49 -16.75
CA LEU A 557 -5.99 -24.13 -16.32
C LEU A 557 -5.78 -23.10 -17.43
N PHE A 558 -4.77 -23.29 -18.31
CA PHE A 558 -4.53 -22.42 -19.46
C PHE A 558 -5.43 -22.76 -20.67
N LEU A 559 -5.87 -24.02 -20.79
CA LEU A 559 -6.80 -24.45 -21.83
C LEU A 559 -8.23 -23.94 -21.56
N THR A 560 -8.66 -23.96 -20.30
CA THR A 560 -10.02 -23.60 -19.87
C THR A 560 -10.48 -22.22 -20.40
N PRO A 561 -9.70 -21.12 -20.32
CA PRO A 561 -10.12 -19.81 -20.84
C PRO A 561 -10.15 -19.72 -22.36
N ILE A 562 -9.28 -20.46 -23.06
CA ILE A 562 -9.25 -20.50 -24.53
C ILE A 562 -10.53 -21.19 -25.03
N LEU A 563 -10.94 -22.28 -24.39
CA LEU A 563 -12.21 -22.97 -24.65
C LEU A 563 -13.46 -22.26 -24.06
N GLN A 564 -13.31 -21.02 -23.58
CA GLN A 564 -14.41 -20.15 -23.13
C GLN A 564 -14.65 -18.96 -24.09
N ASP A 565 -13.80 -18.77 -25.09
CA ASP A 565 -13.98 -17.70 -26.07
C ASP A 565 -15.02 -18.08 -27.15
N PRO A 566 -16.15 -17.36 -27.28
CA PRO A 566 -17.14 -17.61 -28.31
C PRO A 566 -16.68 -17.23 -29.74
N THR A 567 -15.53 -16.57 -29.88
CA THR A 567 -14.93 -16.20 -31.18
C THR A 567 -13.92 -17.22 -31.71
N LEU A 568 -13.63 -18.27 -30.93
CA LEU A 568 -12.69 -19.35 -31.25
C LEU A 568 -13.07 -20.05 -32.58
N ASP A 569 -12.23 -19.92 -33.60
CA ASP A 569 -12.48 -20.54 -34.91
C ASP A 569 -12.04 -22.02 -34.98
N GLN A 570 -12.53 -22.73 -36.00
CA GLN A 570 -12.26 -24.16 -36.24
C GLN A 570 -10.76 -24.48 -36.30
N ARG A 571 -9.94 -23.61 -36.93
CA ARG A 571 -8.51 -23.80 -37.08
C ARG A 571 -7.78 -23.50 -35.77
N GLN A 572 -8.15 -22.42 -35.09
CA GLN A 572 -7.60 -22.07 -33.78
C GLN A 572 -7.84 -23.21 -32.78
N LEU A 573 -9.05 -23.76 -32.72
CA LEU A 573 -9.37 -24.90 -31.88
C LEU A 573 -8.52 -26.14 -32.23
N GLU A 574 -8.33 -26.46 -33.52
CA GLU A 574 -7.48 -27.60 -33.91
C GLU A 574 -5.99 -27.37 -33.56
N GLU A 575 -5.47 -26.15 -33.69
CA GLU A 575 -4.12 -25.78 -33.26
C GLU A 575 -3.97 -25.89 -31.71
N VAL A 576 -4.89 -25.31 -30.94
CA VAL A 576 -4.91 -25.39 -29.45
C VAL A 576 -4.97 -26.84 -28.98
N LEU A 577 -5.94 -27.62 -29.47
CA LEU A 577 -6.14 -29.00 -29.03
C LEU A 577 -5.03 -29.94 -29.52
N GLY A 578 -4.44 -29.67 -30.69
CA GLY A 578 -3.26 -30.36 -31.19
C GLY A 578 -2.02 -30.15 -30.32
N CYS A 579 -1.81 -28.92 -29.84
CA CYS A 579 -0.77 -28.61 -28.87
C CYS A 579 -1.01 -29.26 -27.49
N ALA A 580 -2.27 -29.46 -27.08
CA ALA A 580 -2.61 -29.83 -25.70
C ALA A 580 -2.06 -31.19 -25.24
N ARG A 581 -2.13 -32.27 -26.04
CA ARG A 581 -1.69 -33.63 -25.62
C ARG A 581 -2.32 -34.14 -24.29
N LEU A 582 -3.58 -33.79 -24.04
CA LEU A 582 -4.33 -34.13 -22.81
C LEU A 582 -4.20 -35.60 -22.39
N THR A 583 -4.05 -35.85 -21.08
CA THR A 583 -4.22 -37.20 -20.51
C THR A 583 -5.70 -37.61 -20.55
N GLY A 584 -5.99 -38.90 -20.32
CA GLY A 584 -7.38 -39.39 -20.25
C GLY A 584 -8.22 -38.68 -19.18
N GLU A 585 -7.65 -38.40 -18.01
CA GLU A 585 -8.35 -37.70 -16.92
C GLU A 585 -8.55 -36.21 -17.23
N GLN A 586 -7.54 -35.54 -17.80
CA GLN A 586 -7.69 -34.16 -18.26
C GLN A 586 -8.71 -34.04 -19.39
N ALA A 587 -8.79 -35.03 -20.30
CA ALA A 587 -9.81 -35.08 -21.35
C ALA A 587 -11.23 -35.18 -20.76
N VAL A 588 -11.43 -35.91 -19.66
CA VAL A 588 -12.72 -35.92 -18.92
C VAL A 588 -13.06 -34.53 -18.39
N GLU A 589 -12.13 -33.83 -17.77
CA GLU A 589 -12.41 -32.50 -17.19
C GLU A 589 -12.61 -31.41 -18.26
N VAL A 590 -11.93 -31.52 -19.39
CA VAL A 590 -12.15 -30.66 -20.57
C VAL A 590 -13.52 -30.92 -21.17
N VAL A 591 -13.86 -32.18 -21.43
CA VAL A 591 -15.15 -32.56 -22.02
C VAL A 591 -16.32 -32.18 -21.09
N LYS A 592 -16.24 -32.42 -19.77
CA LYS A 592 -17.34 -32.07 -18.86
C LYS A 592 -17.60 -30.57 -18.68
N LYS A 593 -16.61 -29.69 -18.91
CA LYS A 593 -16.78 -28.23 -18.77
C LYS A 593 -16.95 -27.47 -20.08
N HIS A 594 -16.55 -28.04 -21.22
CA HIS A 594 -16.54 -27.36 -22.52
C HIS A 594 -17.23 -28.17 -23.64
N ASP A 595 -18.03 -29.18 -23.27
CA ASP A 595 -18.84 -30.01 -24.17
C ASP A 595 -19.58 -29.21 -25.24
N THR A 596 -20.29 -28.14 -24.89
CA THR A 596 -21.05 -27.32 -25.87
C THR A 596 -20.15 -26.80 -27.00
N VAL A 597 -18.95 -26.31 -26.68
CA VAL A 597 -17.98 -25.79 -27.66
C VAL A 597 -17.37 -26.95 -28.45
N LEU A 598 -17.02 -28.05 -27.79
CA LEU A 598 -16.47 -29.24 -28.45
C LEU A 598 -17.49 -29.89 -29.41
N PHE A 599 -18.78 -29.89 -29.07
CA PHE A 599 -19.84 -30.38 -29.96
C PHE A 599 -20.06 -29.49 -31.18
N GLN A 600 -19.96 -28.16 -31.04
CA GLN A 600 -20.01 -27.23 -32.18
C GLN A 600 -18.94 -27.55 -33.23
N PHE A 601 -17.78 -28.07 -32.80
CA PHE A 601 -16.66 -28.43 -33.68
C PHE A 601 -16.41 -29.95 -33.74
N ILE A 602 -17.42 -30.79 -33.51
CA ILE A 602 -17.29 -32.26 -33.47
C ILE A 602 -16.73 -32.88 -34.76
N GLY A 603 -16.78 -32.17 -35.89
CA GLY A 603 -16.15 -32.61 -37.16
C GLY A 603 -14.61 -32.62 -37.13
N LEU A 604 -13.98 -31.94 -36.18
CA LEU A 604 -12.52 -31.85 -36.06
C LEU A 604 -11.89 -33.16 -35.57
N ARG A 605 -10.74 -33.52 -36.16
CA ARG A 605 -10.01 -34.73 -35.78
C ARG A 605 -9.41 -34.60 -34.39
N SER A 606 -8.90 -33.42 -34.04
CA SER A 606 -8.44 -33.06 -32.69
C SER A 606 -9.54 -33.24 -31.64
N VAL A 607 -10.73 -32.68 -31.86
CA VAL A 607 -11.90 -32.81 -30.97
C VAL A 607 -12.32 -34.27 -30.81
N GLN A 608 -12.45 -35.02 -31.91
CA GLN A 608 -12.81 -36.44 -31.84
C GLN A 608 -11.75 -37.30 -31.14
N ASN A 609 -10.46 -36.92 -31.19
CA ASN A 609 -9.41 -37.57 -30.40
C ASN A 609 -9.57 -37.30 -28.89
N ILE A 610 -10.04 -36.12 -28.48
CA ILE A 610 -10.35 -35.83 -27.07
C ILE A 610 -11.55 -36.63 -26.61
N PHE A 611 -12.61 -36.72 -27.42
CA PHE A 611 -13.73 -37.62 -27.10
C PHE A 611 -13.31 -39.10 -27.06
N CYS A 612 -12.35 -39.54 -27.90
CA CYS A 612 -11.74 -40.86 -27.75
C CYS A 612 -11.01 -41.01 -26.40
N LEU A 613 -10.28 -40.00 -25.94
CA LEU A 613 -9.54 -40.04 -24.66
C LEU A 613 -10.47 -40.03 -23.45
N TYR A 614 -11.48 -39.14 -23.45
CA TYR A 614 -12.58 -39.11 -22.49
C TYR A 614 -13.25 -40.47 -22.37
N TYR A 615 -13.71 -41.02 -23.51
CA TYR A 615 -14.41 -42.29 -23.54
C TYR A 615 -13.50 -43.49 -23.20
N SER A 616 -12.22 -43.46 -23.60
CA SER A 616 -11.24 -44.47 -23.18
C SER A 616 -11.02 -44.44 -21.66
N ASN A 617 -10.93 -43.26 -21.05
CA ASN A 617 -10.74 -43.11 -19.60
C ASN A 617 -12.01 -43.53 -18.83
N PHE A 618 -13.17 -43.13 -19.32
CA PHE A 618 -14.48 -43.54 -18.81
C PHE A 618 -14.63 -45.07 -18.77
N LEU A 619 -14.35 -45.76 -19.89
CA LEU A 619 -14.34 -47.23 -19.92
C LEU A 619 -13.25 -47.84 -19.02
N TYR A 620 -12.05 -47.27 -18.98
CA TYR A 620 -10.94 -47.83 -18.20
C TYR A 620 -11.19 -47.79 -16.68
N HIS A 621 -11.85 -46.74 -16.18
CA HIS A 621 -12.14 -46.60 -14.75
C HIS A 621 -13.52 -47.13 -14.31
N TRP A 622 -14.35 -47.65 -15.23
CA TRP A 622 -15.65 -48.27 -14.93
C TRP A 622 -16.57 -47.43 -14.02
N ARG A 623 -16.46 -46.10 -14.09
CA ARG A 623 -17.28 -45.19 -13.26
C ARG A 623 -18.71 -45.21 -13.76
N TYR A 624 -19.68 -45.26 -12.84
CA TYR A 624 -21.08 -45.01 -13.20
C TYR A 624 -21.17 -43.63 -13.87
N PRO A 625 -21.72 -43.52 -15.09
CA PRO A 625 -21.88 -42.22 -15.73
C PRO A 625 -22.81 -41.37 -14.88
N ASP A 626 -22.38 -40.15 -14.55
CA ASP A 626 -23.27 -39.16 -13.95
C ASP A 626 -24.28 -38.64 -14.99
N GLU A 627 -25.11 -37.67 -14.61
CA GLU A 627 -26.12 -37.13 -15.52
C GLU A 627 -25.49 -36.43 -16.74
N LYS A 628 -24.35 -35.75 -16.54
CA LYS A 628 -23.64 -35.06 -17.61
C LYS A 628 -22.83 -36.02 -18.49
N ASP A 629 -22.27 -37.10 -17.93
CA ASP A 629 -21.70 -38.17 -18.76
C ASP A 629 -22.75 -38.72 -19.74
N ARG A 630 -23.99 -38.98 -19.29
CA ARG A 630 -25.04 -39.49 -20.19
C ARG A 630 -25.48 -38.46 -21.22
N GLU A 631 -25.58 -37.18 -20.86
CA GLU A 631 -25.89 -36.10 -21.80
C GLU A 631 -24.84 -36.02 -22.93
N ILE A 632 -23.56 -36.09 -22.58
CA ILE A 632 -22.43 -36.05 -23.51
C ILE A 632 -22.41 -37.32 -24.38
N LEU A 633 -22.56 -38.51 -23.79
CA LEU A 633 -22.56 -39.78 -24.53
C LEU A 633 -23.75 -39.89 -25.49
N ASN A 634 -24.95 -39.48 -25.07
CA ASN A 634 -26.13 -39.43 -25.94
C ASN A 634 -25.89 -38.46 -27.11
N THR A 635 -25.40 -37.25 -26.83
CA THR A 635 -25.09 -36.25 -27.87
C THR A 635 -24.06 -36.78 -28.87
N LEU A 636 -22.99 -37.44 -28.40
CA LEU A 636 -22.00 -38.09 -29.26
C LEU A 636 -22.62 -39.12 -30.22
N THR A 637 -23.57 -39.95 -29.76
CA THR A 637 -24.24 -40.93 -30.63
C THR A 637 -25.18 -40.31 -31.68
N LEU A 638 -25.51 -39.02 -31.56
CA LEU A 638 -26.30 -38.26 -32.53
C LEU A 638 -25.42 -37.44 -33.51
N CYS A 639 -24.12 -37.30 -33.24
CA CYS A 639 -23.19 -36.57 -34.10
C CYS A 639 -22.74 -37.37 -35.33
N GLN A 640 -22.46 -36.68 -36.44
CA GLN A 640 -21.76 -37.27 -37.59
C GLN A 640 -20.26 -37.35 -37.30
N LEU A 641 -19.83 -38.49 -36.75
CA LEU A 641 -18.44 -38.76 -36.42
C LEU A 641 -17.67 -39.31 -37.63
N THR A 642 -16.37 -39.01 -37.71
CA THR A 642 -15.49 -39.45 -38.83
C THR A 642 -14.31 -40.30 -38.36
N ASN A 643 -13.95 -40.27 -37.08
CA ASN A 643 -12.94 -41.11 -36.47
C ASN A 643 -13.52 -42.52 -36.19
N ALA A 644 -13.10 -43.48 -37.03
CA ALA A 644 -13.51 -44.88 -36.93
C ALA A 644 -13.30 -45.50 -35.53
N LYS A 645 -12.29 -45.06 -34.75
CA LYS A 645 -12.10 -45.54 -33.37
C LYS A 645 -13.21 -45.04 -32.45
N LEU A 646 -13.61 -43.78 -32.54
CA LEU A 646 -14.72 -43.25 -31.73
C LEU A 646 -16.05 -43.94 -32.08
N ILE A 647 -16.28 -44.18 -33.37
CA ILE A 647 -17.45 -44.90 -33.87
C ILE A 647 -17.48 -46.34 -33.33
N GLN A 648 -16.37 -47.08 -33.43
CA GLN A 648 -16.25 -48.43 -32.86
C GLN A 648 -16.56 -48.41 -31.35
N MET A 649 -15.91 -47.49 -30.62
CA MET A 649 -16.03 -47.38 -29.17
C MET A 649 -17.44 -46.99 -28.69
N LEU A 650 -18.18 -46.18 -29.46
CA LEU A 650 -19.59 -45.85 -29.17
C LEU A 650 -20.56 -46.97 -29.58
N ASN A 651 -20.26 -47.73 -30.64
CA ASN A 651 -21.00 -48.95 -30.96
C ASN A 651 -20.81 -50.01 -29.85
N GLU A 652 -19.61 -50.10 -29.28
CA GLU A 652 -19.35 -50.88 -28.07
C GLU A 652 -20.14 -50.34 -26.85
N PHE A 653 -20.39 -49.02 -26.76
CA PHE A 653 -21.25 -48.45 -25.70
C PHE A 653 -22.72 -48.87 -25.82
N GLN A 654 -23.29 -48.86 -27.03
CA GLN A 654 -24.69 -49.20 -27.26
C GLN A 654 -25.02 -50.68 -26.93
N VAL A 655 -24.01 -51.54 -26.83
CA VAL A 655 -24.13 -52.92 -26.31
C VAL A 655 -24.13 -52.98 -24.77
N VAL A 656 -23.60 -51.95 -24.10
CA VAL A 656 -23.41 -51.88 -22.64
C VAL A 656 -24.52 -51.12 -21.90
N ASP A 657 -25.30 -50.26 -22.56
CA ASP A 657 -26.27 -49.35 -21.94
C ASP A 657 -27.59 -50.01 -21.43
N ASN A 658 -27.46 -51.11 -20.69
CA ASN A 658 -28.48 -51.57 -19.74
C ASN A 658 -27.90 -52.21 -18.45
N PRO A 659 -27.45 -51.37 -17.49
CA PRO A 659 -27.31 -51.78 -16.09
C PRO A 659 -27.83 -50.70 -15.09
N ARG A 660 -28.99 -50.94 -14.46
CA ARG A 660 -29.40 -50.20 -13.24
C ARG A 660 -29.90 -51.14 -12.14
N TRP A 661 -28.96 -51.76 -11.43
CA TRP A 661 -29.20 -52.44 -10.15
C TRP A 661 -28.07 -52.05 -9.19
N ASN A 662 -28.38 -51.27 -8.14
CA ASN A 662 -27.67 -51.26 -6.83
C ASN A 662 -28.21 -50.21 -5.81
N THR A 663 -28.86 -49.11 -6.24
CA THR A 663 -29.25 -47.99 -5.33
C THR A 663 -30.76 -47.73 -5.22
N VAL A 664 -31.60 -48.73 -5.52
CA VAL A 664 -33.07 -48.63 -5.38
C VAL A 664 -33.50 -49.22 -4.04
N SER A 665 -34.30 -48.48 -3.26
CA SER A 665 -34.83 -48.96 -1.96
C SER A 665 -35.79 -50.14 -2.14
N THR A 666 -35.93 -50.97 -1.10
CA THR A 666 -36.67 -52.24 -1.14
C THR A 666 -38.09 -52.12 -1.69
N GLU A 667 -38.85 -51.10 -1.28
CA GLU A 667 -40.22 -50.84 -1.75
C GLU A 667 -40.27 -50.28 -3.18
N ALA A 668 -39.30 -49.44 -3.57
CA ALA A 668 -39.18 -49.00 -4.96
C ALA A 668 -38.74 -50.15 -5.87
N LEU A 669 -37.97 -51.11 -5.36
CA LEU A 669 -37.58 -52.33 -6.07
C LEU A 669 -38.78 -53.25 -6.29
N LYS A 670 -39.59 -53.50 -5.25
CA LYS A 670 -40.87 -54.22 -5.36
C LYS A 670 -41.81 -53.57 -6.37
N HIS A 671 -41.97 -52.24 -6.31
CA HIS A 671 -42.83 -51.51 -7.25
C HIS A 671 -42.32 -51.61 -8.69
N ARG A 672 -41.00 -51.49 -8.93
CA ARG A 672 -40.47 -51.57 -10.30
C ARG A 672 -40.46 -52.98 -10.86
N ILE A 673 -40.16 -54.00 -10.05
CA ILE A 673 -40.33 -55.41 -10.44
C ILE A 673 -41.81 -55.69 -10.79
N ALA A 674 -42.78 -55.15 -10.06
CA ALA A 674 -44.19 -55.31 -10.39
C ALA A 674 -44.59 -54.59 -11.70
N GLU A 675 -44.09 -53.38 -11.95
CA GLU A 675 -44.28 -52.66 -13.23
C GLU A 675 -43.60 -53.37 -14.40
N ASP A 676 -42.36 -53.84 -14.23
CA ASP A 676 -41.62 -54.60 -15.25
C ASP A 676 -42.32 -55.92 -15.56
N ILE A 677 -42.82 -56.65 -14.54
CA ILE A 677 -43.63 -57.88 -14.75
C ILE A 677 -44.92 -57.55 -15.51
N LYS A 678 -45.60 -56.43 -15.24
CA LYS A 678 -46.73 -55.96 -16.10
C LYS A 678 -46.26 -55.70 -17.53
N LEU A 679 -45.10 -55.07 -17.73
CA LEU A 679 -44.54 -54.74 -19.03
C LEU A 679 -44.17 -56.00 -19.84
N TYR A 680 -43.45 -56.94 -19.24
CA TYR A 680 -43.07 -58.20 -19.88
C TYR A 680 -44.27 -59.13 -20.14
N LYS A 681 -45.32 -59.04 -19.32
CA LYS A 681 -46.62 -59.70 -19.59
C LYS A 681 -47.39 -59.03 -20.74
N LYS A 682 -47.32 -57.70 -20.85
CA LYS A 682 -47.87 -56.90 -21.99
C LYS A 682 -47.16 -57.19 -23.31
N TYR A 683 -45.87 -57.54 -23.29
CA TYR A 683 -45.09 -57.91 -24.49
C TYR A 683 -44.90 -59.42 -24.69
N ASN A 684 -45.48 -60.26 -23.83
CA ASN A 684 -45.51 -61.74 -23.93
C ASN A 684 -44.11 -62.43 -23.98
N LEU A 685 -43.07 -61.77 -23.48
CA LEU A 685 -41.67 -62.23 -23.60
C LEU A 685 -41.32 -63.41 -22.67
N LEU A 686 -42.10 -63.62 -21.61
CA LEU A 686 -41.93 -64.71 -20.63
C LEU A 686 -42.12 -66.13 -21.22
N GLY A 687 -42.52 -66.25 -22.48
CA GLY A 687 -42.63 -67.53 -23.19
C GLY A 687 -41.36 -67.97 -23.94
N GLN A 688 -40.35 -67.10 -24.09
CA GLN A 688 -39.14 -67.41 -24.87
C GLN A 688 -38.14 -68.27 -24.09
N LYS A 689 -37.50 -69.22 -24.77
CA LYS A 689 -36.78 -70.34 -24.14
C LYS A 689 -35.37 -69.95 -23.70
N GLU A 690 -34.80 -68.94 -24.35
CA GLU A 690 -33.47 -68.39 -24.19
C GLU A 690 -33.37 -67.41 -23.00
N TYR A 691 -34.51 -66.83 -22.58
CA TYR A 691 -34.53 -65.72 -21.62
C TYR A 691 -34.42 -66.14 -20.15
N ILE A 692 -34.89 -67.35 -19.81
CA ILE A 692 -34.85 -67.86 -18.43
C ILE A 692 -33.40 -68.10 -17.95
N PRO A 693 -32.50 -68.73 -18.74
CA PRO A 693 -31.07 -68.79 -18.40
C PRO A 693 -30.44 -67.40 -18.22
N TRP A 694 -30.71 -66.46 -19.12
CA TRP A 694 -30.16 -65.09 -19.04
C TRP A 694 -30.55 -64.36 -17.74
N LEU A 695 -31.81 -64.53 -17.31
CA LEU A 695 -32.30 -63.96 -16.04
C LEU A 695 -31.69 -64.69 -14.82
N TYR A 696 -31.52 -66.01 -14.90
CA TYR A 696 -30.90 -66.83 -13.86
C TYR A 696 -29.42 -66.47 -13.64
N ASP A 697 -28.65 -66.34 -14.73
CA ASP A 697 -27.23 -65.96 -14.70
C ASP A 697 -27.05 -64.53 -14.17
N ARG A 698 -27.91 -63.57 -14.56
CA ARG A 698 -27.92 -62.21 -13.98
C ARG A 698 -28.16 -62.24 -12.47
N ILE A 699 -29.14 -63.00 -11.98
CA ILE A 699 -29.43 -63.10 -10.53
C ILE A 699 -28.24 -63.71 -9.78
N LEU A 700 -27.62 -64.76 -10.32
CA LEU A 700 -26.41 -65.36 -9.75
C LEU A 700 -25.23 -64.38 -9.69
N MET A 701 -25.01 -63.60 -10.76
CA MET A 701 -23.88 -62.65 -10.82
C MET A 701 -23.98 -61.54 -9.76
N TYR A 702 -25.20 -61.11 -9.39
CA TYR A 702 -25.40 -60.10 -8.34
C TYR A 702 -25.24 -60.67 -6.91
N GLY A 703 -25.43 -61.98 -6.71
CA GLY A 703 -25.28 -62.60 -5.38
C GLY A 703 -23.83 -62.72 -4.88
N ILE A 704 -22.85 -62.67 -5.78
CA ILE A 704 -21.43 -62.95 -5.47
C ILE A 704 -20.70 -61.76 -4.79
N GLN A 705 -21.32 -60.57 -4.73
CA GLN A 705 -20.70 -59.34 -4.21
C GLN A 705 -21.49 -58.66 -3.06
N MET A 706 -22.36 -59.38 -2.35
CA MET A 706 -23.19 -58.82 -1.27
C MET A 706 -22.93 -59.44 0.12
N ASP A 707 -23.24 -58.68 1.16
CA ASP A 707 -23.34 -59.16 2.55
C ASP A 707 -24.39 -60.27 2.64
N THR A 708 -24.10 -61.35 3.37
CA THR A 708 -24.97 -62.53 3.47
C THR A 708 -26.33 -62.23 4.11
N SER A 709 -26.44 -61.21 4.96
CA SER A 709 -27.70 -60.77 5.57
C SER A 709 -28.59 -59.99 4.60
N GLU A 710 -28.02 -59.07 3.83
CA GLU A 710 -28.75 -58.32 2.80
C GLU A 710 -29.11 -59.21 1.61
N MET A 711 -28.21 -60.12 1.22
CA MET A 711 -28.48 -61.15 0.22
C MET A 711 -29.66 -62.05 0.63
N GLN A 712 -29.72 -62.50 1.90
CA GLN A 712 -30.84 -63.29 2.42
C GLN A 712 -32.17 -62.51 2.37
N ALA A 713 -32.18 -61.25 2.80
CA ALA A 713 -33.38 -60.42 2.76
C ALA A 713 -33.88 -60.20 1.32
N ARG A 714 -32.98 -59.88 0.39
CA ARG A 714 -33.31 -59.66 -1.02
C ARG A 714 -33.74 -60.95 -1.73
N LEU A 715 -33.15 -62.11 -1.41
CA LEU A 715 -33.59 -63.41 -1.93
C LEU A 715 -34.96 -63.85 -1.40
N SER A 716 -35.23 -63.67 -0.10
CA SER A 716 -36.56 -63.98 0.47
C SER A 716 -37.64 -63.16 -0.22
N ILE A 717 -37.42 -61.84 -0.37
CA ILE A 717 -38.33 -60.94 -1.07
C ILE A 717 -38.50 -61.34 -2.54
N ALA A 718 -37.44 -61.79 -3.23
CA ALA A 718 -37.55 -62.27 -4.61
C ALA A 718 -38.41 -63.54 -4.70
N VAL A 719 -38.16 -64.54 -3.87
CA VAL A 719 -38.93 -65.80 -3.82
C VAL A 719 -40.40 -65.55 -3.45
N GLU A 720 -40.65 -64.72 -2.43
CA GLU A 720 -41.99 -64.30 -2.01
C GLU A 720 -42.72 -63.51 -3.10
N SER A 721 -42.03 -62.63 -3.83
CA SER A 721 -42.62 -61.87 -4.95
C SER A 721 -42.90 -62.74 -6.18
N PHE A 722 -42.12 -63.79 -6.42
CA PHE A 722 -42.39 -64.75 -7.50
C PHE A 722 -43.48 -65.76 -7.16
N ALA A 723 -43.65 -66.14 -5.89
CA ALA A 723 -44.56 -67.22 -5.48
C ALA A 723 -46.00 -67.11 -6.02
N PRO A 724 -46.68 -65.94 -6.04
CA PRO A 724 -48.03 -65.80 -6.63
C PRO A 724 -48.10 -66.10 -8.14
N TYR A 725 -46.97 -66.02 -8.84
CA TYR A 725 -46.86 -66.25 -10.29
C TYR A 725 -46.41 -67.68 -10.64
N ILE A 726 -46.22 -68.56 -9.63
CA ILE A 726 -45.94 -69.99 -9.81
C ILE A 726 -47.27 -70.77 -9.93
N THR A 727 -48.11 -70.32 -10.86
CA THR A 727 -49.46 -70.88 -11.12
C THR A 727 -49.47 -71.72 -12.40
N GLY A 728 -49.00 -72.96 -12.27
CA GLY A 728 -49.48 -74.06 -13.13
C GLY A 728 -48.75 -74.34 -14.45
N LYS A 729 -47.44 -74.60 -14.43
CA LYS A 729 -46.78 -75.58 -15.34
C LYS A 729 -45.44 -76.09 -14.79
N GLY A 730 -45.13 -77.37 -15.08
CA GLY A 730 -44.06 -78.12 -14.39
C GLY A 730 -42.66 -77.49 -14.39
N LYS A 731 -42.29 -76.72 -15.42
CA LYS A 731 -40.95 -76.12 -15.54
C LYS A 731 -40.60 -75.09 -14.46
N GLN A 732 -41.60 -74.54 -13.77
CA GLN A 732 -41.36 -73.66 -12.62
C GLN A 732 -40.89 -74.44 -11.37
N TYR A 733 -41.22 -75.74 -11.27
CA TYR A 733 -40.65 -76.61 -10.25
C TYR A 733 -39.19 -76.96 -10.53
N ASP A 734 -38.78 -77.13 -11.80
CA ASP A 734 -37.36 -77.33 -12.16
C ASP A 734 -36.50 -76.12 -11.72
N MET A 735 -37.04 -74.91 -11.86
CA MET A 735 -36.40 -73.68 -11.38
C MET A 735 -36.26 -73.65 -9.85
N LEU A 736 -37.32 -73.97 -9.10
CA LEU A 736 -37.26 -74.05 -7.63
C LEU A 736 -36.36 -75.19 -7.15
N TYR A 737 -36.34 -76.32 -7.85
CA TYR A 737 -35.49 -77.48 -7.58
C TYR A 737 -34.00 -77.15 -7.76
N ASN A 738 -33.64 -76.50 -8.87
CA ASN A 738 -32.27 -76.07 -9.11
C ASN A 738 -31.83 -74.99 -8.12
N LEU A 739 -32.70 -74.01 -7.82
CA LEU A 739 -32.42 -72.97 -6.83
C LEU A 739 -32.20 -73.56 -5.41
N ALA A 740 -33.07 -74.50 -4.99
CA ALA A 740 -32.94 -75.18 -3.70
C ALA A 740 -31.71 -76.11 -3.64
N SER A 741 -31.41 -76.84 -4.72
CA SER A 741 -30.22 -77.69 -4.80
C SER A 741 -28.93 -76.87 -4.76
N TYR A 742 -28.90 -75.67 -5.34
CA TYR A 742 -27.72 -74.81 -5.34
C TYR A 742 -27.52 -74.08 -3.99
N LEU A 743 -28.61 -73.63 -3.37
CA LEU A 743 -28.57 -73.04 -2.02
C LEU A 743 -28.17 -74.07 -0.94
N GLY A 744 -28.62 -75.31 -1.07
CA GLY A 744 -28.29 -76.40 -0.15
C GLY A 744 -26.83 -76.84 -0.15
N ASP A 745 -26.08 -76.56 -1.23
CA ASP A 745 -24.67 -76.92 -1.36
C ASP A 745 -23.70 -75.82 -0.85
N TYR A 746 -24.21 -74.67 -0.37
CA TYR A 746 -23.36 -73.52 0.00
C TYR A 746 -23.71 -72.78 1.31
N TYR A 747 -24.89 -72.96 1.94
CA TYR A 747 -25.29 -72.10 3.08
C TYR A 747 -25.96 -72.80 4.28
N HIS A 748 -25.97 -72.05 5.40
CA HIS A 748 -26.23 -72.51 6.76
C HIS A 748 -27.70 -72.93 7.03
N GLU A 749 -27.86 -74.01 7.79
CA GLU A 749 -29.07 -74.59 8.44
C GLU A 749 -30.37 -73.77 8.41
N LYS A 750 -30.36 -72.50 8.85
CA LYS A 750 -31.56 -71.63 8.91
C LYS A 750 -32.15 -71.29 7.54
N VAL A 751 -31.32 -71.12 6.51
CA VAL A 751 -31.81 -70.85 5.14
C VAL A 751 -32.52 -72.09 4.61
N THR A 752 -31.89 -73.26 4.74
CA THR A 752 -32.44 -74.56 4.35
C THR A 752 -33.79 -74.83 5.02
N SER A 753 -33.90 -74.57 6.33
CA SER A 753 -35.16 -74.69 7.08
C SER A 753 -36.28 -73.79 6.53
N ARG A 754 -35.99 -72.52 6.22
CA ARG A 754 -37.00 -71.59 5.69
C ARG A 754 -37.40 -71.89 4.24
N CYS A 755 -36.44 -72.27 3.40
CA CYS A 755 -36.73 -72.77 2.05
C CYS A 755 -37.56 -74.06 2.10
N PHE A 756 -37.26 -74.99 3.01
CA PHE A 756 -38.03 -76.22 3.20
C PHE A 756 -39.47 -75.95 3.69
N GLN A 757 -39.67 -74.97 4.59
CA GLN A 757 -41.00 -74.49 4.97
C GLN A 757 -41.79 -73.94 3.77
N VAL A 758 -41.18 -73.09 2.93
CA VAL A 758 -41.86 -72.58 1.71
C VAL A 758 -42.14 -73.73 0.72
N PHE A 759 -41.20 -74.66 0.53
CA PHE A 759 -41.36 -75.80 -0.38
C PHE A 759 -42.49 -76.74 0.09
N THR A 760 -42.59 -77.02 1.39
CA THR A 760 -43.66 -77.83 1.98
C THR A 760 -45.01 -77.12 1.99
N GLN A 761 -45.06 -75.82 2.26
CA GLN A 761 -46.27 -75.00 2.17
C GLN A 761 -46.82 -74.98 0.73
N CYS A 762 -45.94 -74.78 -0.27
CA CYS A 762 -46.31 -74.85 -1.68
C CYS A 762 -46.73 -76.27 -2.09
N ALA A 763 -46.01 -77.31 -1.64
CA ALA A 763 -46.36 -78.70 -1.92
C ALA A 763 -47.71 -79.12 -1.30
N SER A 764 -48.03 -78.69 -0.07
CA SER A 764 -49.31 -79.00 0.56
C SER A 764 -50.48 -78.30 -0.13
N THR A 765 -50.30 -77.04 -0.53
CA THR A 765 -51.30 -76.27 -1.29
C THR A 765 -51.55 -76.93 -2.66
N TYR A 766 -50.48 -77.31 -3.36
CA TYR A 766 -50.57 -77.99 -4.66
C TYR A 766 -51.14 -79.42 -4.55
N ALA A 767 -50.90 -80.12 -3.45
CA ALA A 767 -51.47 -81.44 -3.20
C ALA A 767 -52.99 -81.42 -2.95
N GLN A 768 -53.54 -80.30 -2.46
CA GLN A 768 -54.99 -80.12 -2.34
C GLN A 768 -55.66 -79.88 -3.70
N GLU A 769 -54.98 -79.26 -4.66
CA GLU A 769 -55.48 -79.08 -6.03
C GLU A 769 -55.42 -80.38 -6.86
N VAL A 770 -54.36 -81.20 -6.70
CA VAL A 770 -54.14 -82.42 -7.51
C VAL A 770 -54.78 -83.67 -6.89
N SER A 771 -56.11 -83.70 -6.91
CA SER A 771 -56.92 -84.90 -6.60
C SER A 771 -57.35 -85.70 -7.85
N LYS A 772 -56.87 -85.31 -9.05
CA LYS A 772 -57.40 -85.80 -10.35
C LYS A 772 -56.37 -86.35 -11.34
N ASP A 773 -55.07 -86.35 -11.01
CA ASP A 773 -54.01 -86.98 -11.81
C ASP A 773 -53.09 -87.82 -10.91
N ALA A 774 -53.30 -89.14 -10.93
CA ALA A 774 -52.59 -90.09 -10.08
C ALA A 774 -51.12 -90.31 -10.49
N ASP A 775 -50.78 -90.15 -11.78
CA ASP A 775 -49.42 -90.38 -12.26
C ASP A 775 -48.53 -89.16 -12.07
N LEU A 776 -49.10 -87.94 -12.16
CA LEU A 776 -48.39 -86.71 -11.79
C LEU A 776 -48.15 -86.64 -10.28
N TYR A 777 -49.08 -87.12 -9.45
CA TYR A 777 -48.87 -87.27 -8.00
C TYR A 777 -47.73 -88.25 -7.70
N ARG A 778 -47.79 -89.48 -8.27
CA ARG A 778 -46.74 -90.51 -8.16
C ARG A 778 -45.35 -89.96 -8.42
N ARG A 779 -45.10 -89.40 -9.61
CA ARG A 779 -43.77 -88.92 -10.02
C ARG A 779 -43.23 -87.78 -9.14
N LYS A 780 -44.12 -87.03 -8.48
CA LYS A 780 -43.74 -85.99 -7.51
C LYS A 780 -43.43 -86.55 -6.14
N VAL A 781 -44.18 -87.54 -5.66
CA VAL A 781 -43.83 -88.31 -4.43
C VAL A 781 -42.48 -89.02 -4.64
N GLU A 782 -42.24 -89.61 -5.81
CA GLU A 782 -40.97 -90.22 -6.19
C GLU A 782 -39.82 -89.22 -6.11
N ALA A 783 -39.92 -88.06 -6.77
CA ALA A 783 -38.87 -87.03 -6.76
C ALA A 783 -38.61 -86.42 -5.37
N ILE A 784 -39.67 -86.19 -4.57
CA ILE A 784 -39.54 -85.68 -3.18
C ILE A 784 -38.79 -86.69 -2.32
N MET A 785 -39.12 -87.98 -2.43
CA MET A 785 -38.43 -89.05 -1.72
C MET A 785 -36.97 -89.17 -2.17
N GLU A 786 -36.67 -89.11 -3.48
CA GLU A 786 -35.30 -89.19 -3.98
C GLU A 786 -34.43 -88.02 -3.48
N CYS A 787 -34.98 -86.81 -3.38
CA CYS A 787 -34.31 -85.68 -2.73
C CYS A 787 -34.06 -85.88 -1.23
N LEU A 788 -35.08 -86.29 -0.47
CA LEU A 788 -34.98 -86.46 0.99
C LEU A 788 -33.94 -87.53 1.38
N LEU A 789 -33.80 -88.57 0.57
CA LEU A 789 -32.99 -89.75 0.86
C LEU A 789 -31.54 -89.66 0.37
N LEU A 790 -31.21 -88.71 -0.50
CA LEU A 790 -29.87 -88.55 -1.07
C LEU A 790 -29.04 -87.41 -0.46
N ARG A 791 -29.64 -86.48 0.31
CA ARG A 791 -28.95 -85.27 0.81
C ARG A 791 -29.15 -84.90 2.28
N PHE A 792 -29.99 -85.62 3.04
CA PHE A 792 -30.15 -85.37 4.49
C PHE A 792 -29.71 -86.59 5.32
N ASP A 793 -29.03 -86.34 6.44
CA ASP A 793 -28.69 -87.38 7.42
C ASP A 793 -29.88 -87.72 8.35
N ASP A 794 -29.73 -88.80 9.12
CA ASP A 794 -30.81 -89.30 9.99
C ASP A 794 -31.18 -88.31 11.12
N THR A 795 -30.27 -87.43 11.53
CA THR A 795 -30.52 -86.37 12.53
C THR A 795 -31.47 -85.32 11.98
N HIS A 796 -31.24 -84.86 10.75
CA HIS A 796 -32.14 -83.94 10.05
C HIS A 796 -33.51 -84.60 9.78
N LEU A 797 -33.51 -85.85 9.30
CA LEU A 797 -34.76 -86.59 9.03
C LEU A 797 -35.58 -86.85 10.32
N GLN A 798 -34.93 -87.07 11.46
CA GLN A 798 -35.60 -87.20 12.77
C GLN A 798 -36.43 -85.96 13.16
N GLN A 799 -36.03 -84.74 12.76
CA GLN A 799 -36.79 -83.53 13.06
C GLN A 799 -38.05 -83.38 12.19
N PHE A 800 -38.07 -83.98 11.00
CA PHE A 800 -39.16 -83.82 10.02
C PHE A 800 -40.09 -85.04 9.86
N ASP A 801 -39.77 -86.19 10.48
CA ASP A 801 -40.61 -87.42 10.53
C ASP A 801 -42.11 -87.11 10.68
N ALA A 802 -42.47 -86.23 11.63
CA ALA A 802 -43.86 -85.91 11.96
C ALA A 802 -44.59 -85.09 10.87
N GLU A 803 -43.89 -84.18 10.17
CA GLU A 803 -44.45 -83.42 9.05
C GLU A 803 -44.48 -84.24 7.77
N ILE A 804 -43.48 -85.09 7.52
CA ILE A 804 -43.48 -86.00 6.36
C ILE A 804 -44.61 -87.04 6.49
N LEU A 805 -44.83 -87.59 7.69
CA LEU A 805 -45.97 -88.47 7.98
C LEU A 805 -47.33 -87.74 7.99
N LYS A 806 -47.37 -86.41 8.17
CA LYS A 806 -48.57 -85.60 7.88
C LYS A 806 -48.79 -85.42 6.38
N LEU A 807 -47.72 -85.14 5.62
CA LEU A 807 -47.77 -84.87 4.18
C LEU A 807 -48.36 -86.05 3.38
N PHE A 808 -48.07 -87.28 3.82
CA PHE A 808 -48.61 -88.51 3.23
C PHE A 808 -49.91 -89.04 3.90
N ARG A 809 -50.59 -88.25 4.75
CA ARG A 809 -51.85 -88.70 5.40
C ARG A 809 -52.91 -89.08 4.37
N GLY A 810 -53.23 -90.37 4.32
CA GLY A 810 -54.20 -90.97 3.41
C GLY A 810 -53.56 -92.00 2.48
N ASP A 811 -52.32 -91.77 2.05
CA ASP A 811 -51.57 -92.71 1.22
C ASP A 811 -50.80 -93.71 2.10
N LYS A 812 -51.44 -94.87 2.33
CA LYS A 812 -50.82 -95.99 3.05
C LYS A 812 -49.57 -96.56 2.35
N ALA A 813 -49.46 -96.44 1.02
CA ALA A 813 -48.31 -96.95 0.28
C ALA A 813 -47.10 -96.01 0.41
N ALA A 814 -47.31 -94.69 0.31
CA ALA A 814 -46.25 -93.71 0.55
C ALA A 814 -45.72 -93.75 1.99
N ILE A 815 -46.61 -93.83 2.99
CA ILE A 815 -46.22 -93.97 4.40
C ILE A 815 -45.43 -95.26 4.65
N GLU A 816 -45.86 -96.40 4.10
CA GLU A 816 -45.18 -97.67 4.29
C GLU A 816 -43.83 -97.73 3.55
N CYS A 817 -43.74 -97.12 2.37
CA CYS A 817 -42.47 -96.92 1.66
C CYS A 817 -41.50 -96.09 2.51
N TYR A 818 -41.93 -94.93 3.01
CA TYR A 818 -41.12 -94.05 3.86
C TYR A 818 -40.55 -94.78 5.09
N ARG A 819 -41.40 -95.52 5.81
CA ARG A 819 -40.99 -96.31 6.99
C ARG A 819 -39.93 -97.36 6.67
N ARG A 820 -40.09 -98.10 5.57
CA ARG A 820 -39.13 -99.15 5.17
C ARG A 820 -37.78 -98.56 4.79
N VAL A 821 -37.75 -97.38 4.18
CA VAL A 821 -36.49 -96.66 3.91
C VAL A 821 -35.84 -96.18 5.22
N ARG A 822 -36.61 -95.55 6.12
CA ARG A 822 -36.14 -95.14 7.46
C ARG A 822 -35.55 -96.31 8.25
N GLU A 823 -36.18 -97.49 8.20
CA GLU A 823 -35.69 -98.68 8.88
C GLU A 823 -34.40 -99.22 8.25
N ALA A 824 -34.28 -99.20 6.93
CA ALA A 824 -33.07 -99.61 6.20
C ALA A 824 -31.88 -98.65 6.44
N GLN A 825 -32.13 -97.33 6.51
CA GLN A 825 -31.12 -96.33 6.89
C GLN A 825 -30.63 -96.55 8.33
N ARG A 826 -31.53 -96.74 9.30
CA ARG A 826 -31.16 -97.04 10.70
C ARG A 826 -30.37 -98.35 10.87
N LYS A 827 -30.51 -99.29 9.93
CA LYS A 827 -29.73 -100.56 9.87
C LYS A 827 -28.41 -100.43 9.09
N ASN A 828 -28.12 -99.24 8.55
CA ASN A 828 -26.85 -98.83 7.95
C ASN A 828 -26.31 -99.79 6.86
N GLN A 829 -27.19 -100.30 5.99
CA GLN A 829 -26.84 -101.23 4.90
C GLN A 829 -26.53 -100.46 3.59
N PRO A 830 -25.32 -100.58 3.01
CA PRO A 830 -24.85 -99.66 1.96
C PRO A 830 -25.04 -100.18 0.52
N GLU A 831 -26.26 -100.47 0.05
CA GLU A 831 -26.52 -100.77 -1.37
C GLU A 831 -27.57 -99.87 -2.05
N LYS A 832 -27.08 -98.96 -2.91
CA LYS A 832 -27.90 -98.00 -3.69
C LYS A 832 -28.83 -98.65 -4.73
N ARG A 833 -28.69 -99.96 -5.02
CA ARG A 833 -29.46 -100.70 -6.03
C ARG A 833 -30.87 -101.15 -5.59
N TRP A 834 -31.15 -101.19 -4.28
CA TRP A 834 -32.40 -101.76 -3.78
C TRP A 834 -33.62 -100.86 -4.05
N TYR A 835 -33.47 -99.55 -3.82
CA TYR A 835 -34.56 -98.58 -3.87
C TYR A 835 -35.18 -98.39 -5.27
N THR A 836 -34.34 -98.32 -6.32
CA THR A 836 -34.79 -98.04 -7.70
C THR A 836 -35.73 -99.12 -8.26
N ASN A 837 -35.68 -100.34 -7.73
CA ASN A 837 -36.54 -101.45 -8.15
C ASN A 837 -37.93 -101.45 -7.51
N ILE A 838 -38.13 -100.72 -6.40
CA ILE A 838 -39.44 -100.59 -5.76
C ILE A 838 -40.27 -99.53 -6.49
N PHE A 839 -39.70 -98.35 -6.79
CA PHE A 839 -40.38 -97.27 -7.53
C PHE A 839 -40.99 -97.74 -8.85
N LYS A 840 -40.24 -98.43 -9.71
CA LYS A 840 -40.67 -98.78 -11.08
C LYS A 840 -41.93 -99.64 -11.19
N LYS A 841 -42.41 -100.24 -10.09
CA LYS A 841 -43.73 -100.91 -10.04
C LYS A 841 -44.92 -99.95 -9.83
N VAL A 842 -44.68 -98.65 -9.66
CA VAL A 842 -45.63 -97.70 -9.06
C VAL A 842 -45.76 -96.39 -9.88
N THR A 843 -45.72 -96.42 -11.23
CA THR A 843 -45.63 -95.15 -12.00
C THR A 843 -46.27 -94.98 -13.41
N GLY A 844 -47.19 -95.84 -13.91
CA GLY A 844 -47.71 -95.67 -15.29
C GLY A 844 -49.24 -95.79 -15.54
N SER A 845 -49.97 -94.66 -15.60
CA SER A 845 -51.40 -94.50 -16.01
C SER A 845 -51.89 -93.02 -16.18
N ILE A 846 -52.44 -92.61 -17.37
CA ILE A 846 -53.43 -91.48 -17.66
C ILE A 846 -52.95 -90.12 -18.34
N LYS A 847 -53.84 -89.27 -18.96
CA LYS A 847 -53.57 -88.12 -19.93
C LYS A 847 -54.81 -87.20 -20.34
N ALA A 848 -54.66 -85.86 -20.71
CA ALA A 848 -55.32 -85.05 -21.85
C ALA A 848 -55.89 -83.51 -21.72
N ILE A 849 -55.65 -82.60 -22.74
CA ILE A 849 -56.43 -81.40 -23.35
C ILE A 849 -56.28 -79.84 -22.88
N SER A 850 -56.65 -78.75 -23.68
CA SER A 850 -56.34 -77.21 -23.64
C SER A 850 -57.41 -76.24 -24.37
N PRO A 851 -57.40 -74.87 -24.78
CA PRO A 851 -56.50 -73.60 -24.80
C PRO A 851 -57.12 -72.07 -24.75
N ASP A 852 -56.42 -70.97 -25.23
CA ASP A 852 -56.79 -69.53 -25.76
C ASP A 852 -57.20 -68.24 -24.86
N ARG A 853 -57.32 -66.86 -25.18
CA ARG A 853 -57.08 -65.79 -26.29
C ARG A 853 -57.23 -64.20 -25.91
N VAL A 854 -56.77 -63.19 -26.75
CA VAL A 854 -57.21 -61.70 -27.04
C VAL A 854 -56.91 -60.41 -26.13
N ASP A 855 -57.09 -59.04 -26.43
CA ASP A 855 -56.47 -57.98 -27.39
C ASP A 855 -56.88 -56.39 -27.24
N LYS A 856 -56.10 -55.35 -27.73
CA LYS A 856 -56.29 -53.84 -28.12
C LYS A 856 -56.66 -52.57 -27.18
N LYS A 857 -56.60 -51.20 -27.46
CA LYS A 857 -55.71 -50.17 -28.22
C LYS A 857 -56.11 -48.57 -28.34
N GLN A 858 -55.28 -47.52 -27.99
CA GLN A 858 -55.03 -46.10 -28.64
C GLN A 858 -54.95 -44.59 -27.99
N PRO A 859 -55.34 -43.37 -28.57
CA PRO A 859 -54.48 -42.07 -28.70
C PRO A 859 -55.02 -40.53 -28.58
N ALA A 860 -54.16 -39.45 -28.80
CA ALA A 860 -54.35 -37.95 -29.19
C ALA A 860 -54.13 -36.75 -28.11
N GLN A 861 -53.97 -35.37 -28.27
CA GLN A 861 -53.55 -34.21 -29.21
C GLN A 861 -53.53 -32.77 -28.45
N SER A 862 -53.23 -31.45 -28.83
CA SER A 862 -52.61 -30.55 -29.92
C SER A 862 -52.52 -28.96 -29.62
N GLN A 863 -51.66 -28.12 -30.33
CA GLN A 863 -51.65 -26.58 -30.63
C GLN A 863 -51.26 -25.42 -29.60
N ALA A 864 -50.99 -24.07 -29.85
CA ALA A 864 -50.42 -23.13 -30.94
C ALA A 864 -50.26 -21.56 -30.59
N LEU A 865 -49.69 -20.65 -31.48
CA LEU A 865 -49.69 -19.09 -31.62
C LEU A 865 -48.67 -18.12 -30.86
N GLN A 866 -48.33 -16.79 -31.13
CA GLN A 866 -48.25 -15.75 -32.27
C GLN A 866 -47.48 -14.36 -31.89
N GLN A 867 -47.17 -13.37 -32.81
CA GLN A 867 -46.49 -11.98 -32.68
C GLN A 867 -46.92 -10.92 -33.80
N PRO A 868 -46.34 -9.69 -34.20
CA PRO A 868 -45.17 -8.75 -33.87
C PRO A 868 -45.35 -7.14 -34.06
N GLY A 869 -44.28 -6.25 -34.19
CA GLY A 869 -44.34 -4.77 -34.64
C GLY A 869 -42.99 -3.89 -34.67
N THR A 870 -42.79 -2.83 -35.54
CA THR A 870 -41.43 -2.18 -35.87
C THR A 870 -41.34 -0.70 -36.46
N MET A 871 -40.10 -0.14 -36.69
CA MET A 871 -39.57 1.02 -37.56
C MET A 871 -38.87 2.24 -36.83
N SER A 872 -37.96 3.13 -37.34
CA SER A 872 -37.00 3.29 -38.52
C SER A 872 -35.87 4.38 -38.27
N SER A 873 -35.11 4.95 -39.25
CA SER A 873 -33.84 5.79 -39.06
C SER A 873 -33.34 6.73 -40.24
N GLN A 874 -32.41 7.73 -40.04
CA GLN A 874 -31.33 8.33 -40.96
C GLN A 874 -30.72 9.76 -40.55
N PRO A 875 -29.54 10.28 -41.08
CA PRO A 875 -28.64 11.32 -40.45
C PRO A 875 -28.01 12.48 -41.32
N VAL A 876 -27.14 13.39 -40.76
CA VAL A 876 -26.40 14.51 -41.47
C VAL A 876 -24.98 14.95 -40.91
N GLN A 877 -23.94 14.94 -41.78
CA GLN A 877 -22.70 15.78 -42.00
C GLN A 877 -21.67 16.30 -40.93
N GLN A 878 -20.53 16.85 -41.43
CA GLN A 878 -19.25 17.27 -40.78
C GLN A 878 -18.85 18.75 -41.06
N PRO A 879 -17.78 19.30 -40.42
CA PRO A 879 -16.94 20.40 -40.95
C PRO A 879 -15.44 20.02 -41.16
N GLN A 880 -14.62 20.95 -41.68
CA GLN A 880 -13.34 20.71 -42.38
C GLN A 880 -12.03 21.09 -41.63
N ALA A 881 -10.87 20.77 -42.22
CA ALA A 881 -9.51 21.01 -41.71
C ALA A 881 -8.74 22.15 -42.43
N VAL A 882 -7.55 22.52 -41.92
CA VAL A 882 -6.70 23.63 -42.43
C VAL A 882 -5.27 23.14 -42.73
N ASN A 883 -4.61 23.74 -43.73
CA ASN A 883 -3.32 23.33 -44.30
C ASN A 883 -2.07 23.69 -43.46
N SER A 884 -1.02 22.87 -43.60
CA SER A 884 0.38 23.24 -43.38
C SER A 884 1.30 22.53 -44.40
N GLN A 885 2.39 23.19 -44.82
CA GLN A 885 3.25 22.72 -45.93
C GLN A 885 4.36 21.74 -45.48
N PRO A 886 4.85 20.85 -46.38
CA PRO A 886 5.95 19.94 -46.08
C PRO A 886 7.33 20.62 -46.18
N MET A 887 8.19 20.41 -45.18
CA MET A 887 9.59 20.84 -45.22
C MET A 887 10.49 19.73 -45.81
N GLN A 888 11.58 20.12 -46.48
CA GLN A 888 12.43 19.20 -47.25
C GLN A 888 13.41 18.37 -46.38
N GLN A 889 13.91 17.28 -46.97
CA GLN A 889 14.74 16.27 -46.35
C GLN A 889 16.12 16.79 -45.90
N SER A 890 16.46 16.64 -44.62
CA SER A 890 17.84 16.70 -44.13
C SER A 890 18.44 15.28 -44.06
N ARG A 891 19.56 15.03 -44.74
CA ARG A 891 20.31 13.76 -44.59
C ARG A 891 20.86 13.64 -43.16
N GLY A 892 20.89 12.41 -42.64
CA GLY A 892 21.35 12.14 -41.28
C GLY A 892 22.84 12.46 -41.08
N MET A 893 23.14 13.19 -40.00
CA MET A 893 24.47 13.24 -39.40
C MET A 893 24.65 12.03 -38.47
N THR A 894 25.88 11.53 -38.33
CA THR A 894 26.21 10.53 -37.30
C THR A 894 26.40 11.21 -35.94
N THR A 895 26.27 10.45 -34.84
CA THR A 895 26.31 10.99 -33.46
C THR A 895 27.54 11.85 -33.17
N GLY A 896 28.74 11.40 -33.57
CA GLY A 896 29.97 12.17 -33.39
C GLY A 896 29.97 13.55 -34.09
N GLN A 897 29.24 13.71 -35.19
CA GLN A 897 29.08 15.01 -35.86
C GLN A 897 28.15 15.95 -35.10
N ALA A 898 27.16 15.41 -34.37
CA ALA A 898 26.29 16.20 -33.51
C ALA A 898 27.04 16.70 -32.25
N ASP A 899 27.86 15.85 -31.65
CA ASP A 899 28.69 16.21 -30.50
C ASP A 899 29.76 17.25 -30.88
N GLU A 900 30.45 17.06 -32.01
CA GLU A 900 31.40 18.05 -32.52
C GLU A 900 30.71 19.39 -32.83
N ALA A 901 29.52 19.37 -33.46
CA ALA A 901 28.73 20.59 -33.70
C ALA A 901 28.27 21.26 -32.40
N MET A 902 27.97 20.50 -31.34
CA MET A 902 27.64 21.04 -30.02
C MET A 902 28.85 21.69 -29.35
N VAL A 903 30.02 21.04 -29.38
CA VAL A 903 31.28 21.60 -28.88
C VAL A 903 31.63 22.89 -29.62
N GLN A 904 31.52 22.93 -30.95
CA GLN A 904 31.75 24.14 -31.75
C GLN A 904 30.79 25.28 -31.34
N LYS A 905 29.49 25.02 -31.16
CA LYS A 905 28.51 26.02 -30.71
C LYS A 905 28.81 26.56 -29.30
N VAL A 906 29.19 25.69 -28.36
CA VAL A 906 29.57 26.10 -27.00
C VAL A 906 30.85 26.93 -26.99
N MET A 907 31.80 26.64 -27.90
CA MET A 907 33.03 27.43 -28.04
C MET A 907 32.74 28.78 -28.70
N GLN A 908 31.93 28.84 -29.76
CA GLN A 908 31.46 30.10 -30.37
C GLN A 908 30.78 31.02 -29.34
N PHE A 909 29.91 30.47 -28.49
CA PHE A 909 29.26 31.25 -27.43
C PHE A 909 30.28 31.82 -26.42
N LYS A 910 31.31 31.05 -26.05
CA LYS A 910 32.40 31.52 -25.18
C LYS A 910 33.25 32.61 -25.85
N GLU A 911 33.48 32.53 -27.16
CA GLU A 911 34.19 33.58 -27.90
C GLU A 911 33.39 34.88 -27.95
N ILE A 912 32.09 34.80 -28.27
CA ILE A 912 31.16 35.95 -28.25
C ILE A 912 31.15 36.61 -26.86
N TYR A 913 31.09 35.81 -25.79
CA TYR A 913 31.13 36.31 -24.41
C TYR A 913 32.48 36.98 -24.05
N ILE A 914 33.61 36.36 -24.41
CA ILE A 914 34.94 36.92 -24.14
C ILE A 914 35.13 38.23 -24.91
N GLU A 915 34.74 38.30 -26.19
CA GLU A 915 34.77 39.55 -26.96
C GLU A 915 33.86 40.63 -26.37
N TYR A 916 32.65 40.27 -25.95
CA TYR A 916 31.71 41.19 -25.33
C TYR A 916 32.29 41.78 -24.03
N ARG A 917 32.78 40.94 -23.10
CA ARG A 917 33.36 41.44 -21.83
C ARG A 917 34.65 42.23 -22.07
N LEU A 918 35.48 41.86 -23.04
CA LEU A 918 36.64 42.66 -23.44
C LEU A 918 36.23 44.05 -23.99
N LYS A 919 35.15 44.15 -24.76
CA LYS A 919 34.60 45.42 -25.26
C LYS A 919 34.03 46.29 -24.12
N GLU A 920 33.35 45.70 -23.13
CA GLU A 920 32.88 46.45 -21.95
C GLU A 920 34.02 46.91 -21.03
N ILE A 921 35.05 46.09 -20.80
CA ILE A 921 36.23 46.47 -20.00
C ILE A 921 36.92 47.72 -20.55
N GLU A 922 37.01 47.87 -21.86
CA GLU A 922 37.63 49.07 -22.46
C GLU A 922 36.71 50.30 -22.35
N LYS A 923 35.39 50.14 -22.42
CA LYS A 923 34.42 51.21 -22.09
C LYS A 923 34.52 51.63 -20.63
N GLU A 924 34.60 50.68 -19.70
CA GLU A 924 34.78 50.91 -18.26
C GLU A 924 36.09 51.66 -17.98
N LYS A 925 37.22 51.22 -18.54
CA LYS A 925 38.51 51.95 -18.48
C LYS A 925 38.42 53.37 -19.05
N THR A 926 37.67 53.57 -20.13
CA THR A 926 37.49 54.88 -20.79
C THR A 926 36.62 55.84 -19.95
N LYS A 927 35.77 55.32 -19.07
CA LYS A 927 35.09 56.10 -18.01
C LYS A 927 36.03 56.39 -16.84
N LEU A 928 36.72 55.36 -16.34
CA LEU A 928 37.56 55.45 -15.14
C LEU A 928 38.81 56.34 -15.31
N SER A 929 39.37 56.43 -16.52
CA SER A 929 40.47 57.35 -16.83
C SER A 929 40.06 58.83 -16.67
N ARG A 930 38.79 59.18 -16.90
CA ARG A 930 38.26 60.54 -16.74
C ARG A 930 38.11 60.97 -15.28
N ILE A 931 37.97 60.01 -14.37
CA ILE A 931 37.83 60.25 -12.92
C ILE A 931 39.06 59.82 -12.10
N ASN A 932 40.17 59.49 -12.78
CA ASN A 932 41.48 59.19 -12.18
C ASN A 932 41.49 58.03 -11.13
N ASN A 933 40.52 57.11 -11.17
CA ASN A 933 40.47 55.98 -10.23
C ASN A 933 41.47 54.88 -10.61
N LYS A 934 42.72 55.06 -10.18
CA LYS A 934 43.85 54.15 -10.44
C LYS A 934 43.65 52.74 -9.87
N LYS A 935 42.82 52.54 -8.85
CA LYS A 935 42.60 51.22 -8.21
C LYS A 935 41.74 50.32 -9.08
N GLU A 936 40.57 50.80 -9.52
CA GLU A 936 39.66 50.04 -10.39
C GLU A 936 40.25 49.83 -11.79
N TYR A 937 40.96 50.83 -12.32
CA TYR A 937 41.65 50.71 -13.61
C TYR A 937 42.66 49.55 -13.63
N LYS A 938 43.37 49.29 -12.51
CA LYS A 938 44.30 48.17 -12.38
C LYS A 938 43.57 46.81 -12.38
N LEU A 939 42.46 46.71 -11.64
CA LEU A 939 41.65 45.49 -11.58
C LEU A 939 41.12 45.09 -12.97
N LEU A 940 40.61 46.05 -13.74
CA LEU A 940 40.16 45.83 -15.12
C LEU A 940 41.30 45.48 -16.09
N ASP A 941 42.54 45.84 -15.78
CA ASP A 941 43.70 45.43 -16.56
C ASP A 941 44.16 44.01 -16.23
N GLU A 942 44.00 43.58 -14.98
CA GLU A 942 44.18 42.20 -14.55
C GLU A 942 43.06 41.28 -15.09
N GLU A 943 41.80 41.74 -15.14
CA GLU A 943 40.69 41.04 -15.81
C GLU A 943 40.93 40.88 -17.32
N LYS A 944 41.31 41.97 -18.02
CA LYS A 944 41.70 41.91 -19.46
C LYS A 944 42.81 40.89 -19.72
N LYS A 945 43.85 40.87 -18.86
CA LYS A 945 44.95 39.89 -18.94
C LYS A 945 44.49 38.46 -18.62
N ARG A 946 43.47 38.26 -17.78
CA ARG A 946 42.85 36.95 -17.53
C ARG A 946 42.05 36.47 -18.74
N LEU A 947 41.20 37.33 -19.32
CA LEU A 947 40.37 37.00 -20.49
C LEU A 947 41.21 36.70 -21.74
N ASN A 948 42.26 37.49 -22.01
CA ASN A 948 43.20 37.18 -23.10
C ASN A 948 43.88 35.82 -22.85
N ARG A 949 44.40 35.54 -21.64
CA ARG A 949 44.99 34.21 -21.33
C ARG A 949 43.99 33.05 -21.44
N LEU A 950 42.69 33.27 -21.28
CA LEU A 950 41.66 32.25 -21.52
C LEU A 950 41.42 32.04 -23.02
N ARG A 951 41.37 33.11 -23.81
CA ARG A 951 41.28 33.05 -25.28
C ARG A 951 42.52 32.38 -25.88
N ASP A 952 43.71 32.72 -25.41
CA ASP A 952 44.97 32.24 -25.98
C ASP A 952 45.28 30.79 -25.56
N ASN A 953 44.76 30.33 -24.40
CA ASN A 953 44.78 28.90 -24.02
C ASN A 953 43.88 28.01 -24.89
N ARG A 954 42.97 28.57 -25.71
CA ARG A 954 42.02 27.82 -26.58
C ARG A 954 42.71 26.70 -27.34
N GLU A 955 43.84 27.00 -28.00
CA GLU A 955 44.51 26.04 -28.87
C GLU A 955 45.14 24.88 -28.09
N LYS A 956 45.71 25.17 -26.92
CA LYS A 956 46.27 24.17 -26.00
C LYS A 956 45.17 23.27 -25.43
N VAL A 957 44.05 23.86 -25.03
CA VAL A 957 42.88 23.14 -24.49
C VAL A 957 42.20 22.29 -25.58
N ILE A 958 42.10 22.76 -26.82
CA ILE A 958 41.56 21.95 -27.94
C ILE A 958 42.47 20.75 -28.20
N ARG A 959 43.79 20.94 -28.31
CA ARG A 959 44.74 19.83 -28.48
C ARG A 959 44.68 18.84 -27.31
N GLN A 960 44.48 19.30 -26.08
CA GLN A 960 44.31 18.44 -24.90
C GLN A 960 42.94 17.72 -24.88
N ILE A 961 41.84 18.37 -25.25
CA ILE A 961 40.51 17.74 -25.33
C ILE A 961 40.46 16.70 -26.44
N VAL A 962 41.06 16.95 -27.61
CA VAL A 962 41.17 15.95 -28.68
C VAL A 962 42.05 14.78 -28.25
N ALA A 963 43.17 15.04 -27.56
CA ALA A 963 44.02 13.96 -27.01
C ALA A 963 43.29 13.13 -25.94
N VAL A 964 42.55 13.77 -25.02
CA VAL A 964 41.76 13.08 -23.99
C VAL A 964 40.57 12.35 -24.59
N HIS A 965 39.87 12.92 -25.58
CA HIS A 965 38.75 12.25 -26.26
C HIS A 965 39.24 11.02 -27.04
N ASN A 966 40.37 11.12 -27.76
CA ASN A 966 40.97 9.98 -28.44
C ASN A 966 41.48 8.92 -27.44
N ALA A 967 42.05 9.33 -26.30
CA ALA A 967 42.45 8.40 -25.23
C ALA A 967 41.25 7.68 -24.61
N VAL A 968 40.18 8.42 -24.25
CA VAL A 968 38.93 7.86 -23.72
C VAL A 968 38.23 6.98 -24.76
N TYR A 969 38.26 7.32 -26.05
CA TYR A 969 37.72 6.46 -27.11
C TYR A 969 38.52 5.15 -27.25
N HIS A 970 39.84 5.21 -27.12
CA HIS A 970 40.68 4.01 -27.07
C HIS A 970 40.49 3.20 -25.78
N ASP A 971 40.35 3.83 -24.62
CA ASP A 971 40.10 3.12 -23.36
C ASP A 971 38.66 2.59 -23.24
N LEU A 972 37.66 3.19 -23.90
CA LEU A 972 36.31 2.62 -24.05
C LEU A 972 36.31 1.39 -24.97
N LEU A 973 37.08 1.43 -26.07
CA LEU A 973 37.32 0.24 -26.89
C LEU A 973 38.08 -0.84 -26.10
N ARG A 974 38.93 -0.43 -25.15
CA ARG A 974 39.69 -1.31 -24.26
C ARG A 974 38.83 -1.90 -23.15
N GLU A 975 37.91 -1.16 -22.55
CA GLU A 975 36.91 -1.69 -21.61
C GLU A 975 35.91 -2.59 -22.34
N SER A 976 35.50 -2.27 -23.56
CA SER A 976 34.69 -3.20 -24.38
C SER A 976 35.41 -4.55 -24.60
N TYR A 977 36.70 -4.50 -24.95
CA TYR A 977 37.53 -5.71 -25.09
C TYR A 977 37.78 -6.42 -23.75
N LEU A 978 38.01 -5.70 -22.66
CA LEU A 978 38.18 -6.27 -21.31
C LEU A 978 36.90 -6.93 -20.81
N ASN A 979 35.73 -6.34 -21.06
CA ASN A 979 34.42 -6.92 -20.73
C ASN A 979 34.15 -8.18 -21.57
N GLU A 980 34.55 -8.20 -22.85
CA GLU A 980 34.48 -9.43 -23.68
C GLU A 980 35.44 -10.52 -23.17
N VAL A 981 36.58 -10.14 -22.60
CA VAL A 981 37.54 -11.05 -21.95
C VAL A 981 37.03 -11.53 -20.59
N GLU A 982 36.44 -10.67 -19.75
CA GLU A 982 35.82 -11.06 -18.48
C GLU A 982 34.64 -12.01 -18.72
N LEU A 983 33.74 -11.72 -19.67
CA LEU A 983 32.65 -12.64 -20.05
C LEU A 983 33.15 -14.00 -20.57
N LYS A 984 34.30 -14.04 -21.27
CA LYS A 984 34.95 -15.29 -21.67
C LYS A 984 35.61 -16.01 -20.50
N ILE A 985 36.18 -15.29 -19.54
CA ILE A 985 36.78 -15.85 -18.32
C ILE A 985 35.68 -16.39 -17.39
N GLU A 986 34.53 -15.73 -17.26
CA GLU A 986 33.36 -16.25 -16.54
C GLU A 986 32.75 -17.47 -17.25
N GLY A 987 32.70 -17.46 -18.59
CA GLY A 987 32.26 -18.61 -19.38
C GLY A 987 33.19 -19.84 -19.27
N GLU A 988 34.51 -19.64 -19.21
CA GLU A 988 35.48 -20.69 -18.85
C GLU A 988 35.37 -21.08 -17.36
N TYR A 989 35.12 -20.13 -16.47
CA TYR A 989 34.99 -20.37 -15.02
C TYR A 989 33.81 -21.28 -14.71
N GLU A 990 32.61 -21.01 -15.22
CA GLU A 990 31.43 -21.87 -14.99
C GLU A 990 31.61 -23.27 -15.60
N ASN A 991 32.21 -23.38 -16.80
CA ASN A 991 32.55 -24.68 -17.38
C ASN A 991 33.54 -25.48 -16.53
N LEU A 992 34.55 -24.82 -15.96
CA LEU A 992 35.50 -25.43 -15.03
C LEU A 992 34.84 -25.75 -13.69
N ARG A 993 33.99 -24.88 -13.17
CA ARG A 993 33.24 -25.01 -11.91
C ARG A 993 32.38 -26.27 -11.93
N GLU A 994 31.48 -26.40 -12.90
CA GLU A 994 30.63 -27.60 -13.05
C GLU A 994 31.47 -28.87 -13.21
N ASN A 995 32.36 -28.91 -14.20
CA ASN A 995 33.03 -30.17 -14.57
C ASN A 995 34.07 -30.62 -13.55
N LYS A 996 34.85 -29.70 -12.97
CA LYS A 996 35.93 -30.02 -12.03
C LYS A 996 35.39 -30.32 -10.63
N LEU A 997 34.35 -29.60 -10.18
CA LEU A 997 33.67 -29.88 -8.90
C LEU A 997 32.97 -31.25 -8.94
N LYS A 998 32.22 -31.56 -10.02
CA LYS A 998 31.61 -32.90 -10.22
C LYS A 998 32.66 -34.01 -10.21
N LYS A 999 33.85 -33.78 -10.77
CA LYS A 999 34.96 -34.76 -10.78
C LYS A 999 35.56 -34.97 -9.40
N GLU A 1000 35.86 -33.90 -8.67
CA GLU A 1000 36.58 -33.99 -7.40
C GLU A 1000 35.66 -34.44 -6.24
N ILE A 1001 34.38 -34.05 -6.23
CA ILE A 1001 33.37 -34.64 -5.33
C ILE A 1001 33.30 -36.16 -5.55
N LYS A 1002 33.25 -36.62 -6.81
CA LYS A 1002 33.23 -38.05 -7.15
C LYS A 1002 34.52 -38.78 -6.77
N ARG A 1003 35.66 -38.07 -6.71
CA ARG A 1003 36.98 -38.58 -6.28
C ARG A 1003 37.12 -38.64 -4.74
N LEU A 1004 36.48 -37.74 -4.02
CA LEU A 1004 36.42 -37.72 -2.55
C LEU A 1004 35.43 -38.77 -2.02
N ALA A 1005 34.23 -38.84 -2.60
CA ALA A 1005 33.20 -39.83 -2.26
C ALA A 1005 33.66 -41.28 -2.48
N SER A 1006 34.59 -41.52 -3.41
CA SER A 1006 35.15 -42.85 -3.68
C SER A 1006 36.35 -43.22 -2.80
N ARG A 1007 36.72 -42.42 -1.79
CA ARG A 1007 37.94 -42.63 -0.98
C ARG A 1007 37.75 -42.82 0.53
N SER A 1008 36.54 -42.69 1.10
CA SER A 1008 36.28 -43.22 2.45
C SER A 1008 34.81 -43.53 2.73
N ALA A 1009 34.55 -44.58 3.51
CA ALA A 1009 33.22 -44.98 3.96
C ALA A 1009 32.59 -44.03 5.01
N ARG A 1010 33.20 -42.87 5.29
CA ARG A 1010 32.64 -41.80 6.15
C ARG A 1010 32.45 -40.47 5.42
N GLY A 1011 32.78 -40.39 4.12
CA GLY A 1011 32.77 -39.14 3.34
C GLY A 1011 31.40 -38.52 3.08
N ILE A 1012 30.29 -39.20 3.38
CA ILE A 1012 28.92 -38.73 3.07
C ILE A 1012 28.42 -37.70 4.11
N ILE A 1013 28.85 -37.79 5.37
CA ILE A 1013 28.36 -36.95 6.47
C ILE A 1013 28.98 -35.53 6.45
N ALA A 1014 30.10 -35.34 5.74
CA ALA A 1014 30.88 -34.09 5.76
C ALA A 1014 30.45 -33.02 4.73
N VAL A 1015 29.36 -33.24 3.98
CA VAL A 1015 29.01 -32.41 2.81
C VAL A 1015 27.93 -31.35 3.12
N GLU A 1016 27.23 -31.45 4.25
CA GLU A 1016 26.10 -30.56 4.59
C GLU A 1016 26.47 -29.41 5.54
N HIS A 1017 27.73 -29.30 6.00
CA HIS A 1017 28.16 -28.18 6.85
C HIS A 1017 28.39 -26.91 6.01
N PRO A 1018 27.68 -25.79 6.25
CA PRO A 1018 27.76 -24.60 5.41
C PRO A 1018 29.19 -24.05 5.25
N ASP A 1019 29.87 -23.81 6.37
CA ASP A 1019 31.20 -23.17 6.37
C ASP A 1019 32.25 -23.97 5.59
N LEU A 1020 32.13 -25.31 5.54
CA LEU A 1020 33.06 -26.17 4.80
C LEU A 1020 32.90 -26.00 3.28
N LYS A 1021 31.68 -25.74 2.82
CA LYS A 1021 31.35 -25.45 1.42
C LYS A 1021 31.96 -24.12 0.98
N ASP A 1022 31.92 -23.11 1.84
CA ASP A 1022 32.46 -21.77 1.55
C ASP A 1022 34.00 -21.75 1.60
N VAL A 1023 34.63 -22.49 2.52
CA VAL A 1023 36.08 -22.74 2.50
C VAL A 1023 36.51 -23.47 1.22
N LEU A 1024 35.74 -24.48 0.77
CA LEU A 1024 36.02 -25.18 -0.49
C LEU A 1024 35.84 -24.26 -1.70
N TYR A 1025 34.84 -23.38 -1.67
CA TYR A 1025 34.58 -22.38 -2.70
C TYR A 1025 35.73 -21.36 -2.81
N LEU A 1026 36.22 -20.85 -1.66
CA LEU A 1026 37.37 -19.93 -1.61
C LEU A 1026 38.63 -20.60 -2.19
N PHE A 1027 38.92 -21.84 -1.78
CA PHE A 1027 40.07 -22.61 -2.29
C PHE A 1027 39.99 -22.88 -3.81
N LEU A 1028 38.80 -23.20 -4.33
CA LEU A 1028 38.58 -23.37 -5.76
C LEU A 1028 38.71 -22.05 -6.55
N ARG A 1029 38.26 -20.93 -5.97
CA ARG A 1029 38.41 -19.59 -6.56
C ARG A 1029 39.88 -19.18 -6.65
N LEU A 1030 40.67 -19.41 -5.59
CA LEU A 1030 42.12 -19.18 -5.58
C LEU A 1030 42.85 -20.08 -6.60
N ARG A 1031 42.54 -21.37 -6.66
CA ARG A 1031 43.12 -22.31 -7.66
C ARG A 1031 42.71 -22.00 -9.10
N PHE A 1032 41.56 -21.36 -9.33
CA PHE A 1032 41.20 -20.83 -10.65
C PHE A 1032 42.01 -19.58 -10.98
N PHE A 1033 42.15 -18.65 -10.04
CA PHE A 1033 42.98 -17.45 -10.19
C PHE A 1033 44.43 -17.83 -10.56
N GLU A 1034 45.04 -18.75 -9.81
CA GLU A 1034 46.37 -19.30 -10.10
C GLU A 1034 46.48 -19.90 -11.52
N ALA A 1035 45.45 -20.59 -12.02
CA ALA A 1035 45.43 -21.14 -13.37
C ALA A 1035 45.29 -20.06 -14.47
N VAL A 1036 44.51 -19.00 -14.22
CA VAL A 1036 44.38 -17.84 -15.12
C VAL A 1036 45.68 -17.03 -15.14
N MET A 1037 46.30 -16.80 -13.98
CA MET A 1037 47.58 -16.09 -13.83
C MET A 1037 48.72 -16.77 -14.61
N ASN A 1038 48.73 -18.11 -14.70
CA ASN A 1038 49.68 -18.85 -15.53
C ASN A 1038 49.34 -18.88 -17.03
N LYS A 1039 48.13 -18.46 -17.44
CA LYS A 1039 47.66 -18.48 -18.84
C LYS A 1039 47.88 -17.16 -19.58
N TYR A 1040 47.98 -16.03 -18.86
CA TYR A 1040 48.09 -14.68 -19.45
C TYR A 1040 49.35 -13.96 -18.96
N ASN A 1041 50.35 -13.85 -19.83
CA ASN A 1041 51.72 -13.47 -19.44
C ASN A 1041 52.10 -12.06 -19.93
N GLY A 1042 52.45 -11.16 -19.00
CA GLY A 1042 53.07 -9.86 -19.27
C GLY A 1042 52.13 -8.69 -19.68
N SER A 1043 52.34 -7.53 -19.06
CA SER A 1043 51.71 -6.21 -19.34
C SER A 1043 50.22 -5.99 -18.99
N GLN A 1044 49.33 -6.99 -19.07
CA GLN A 1044 47.92 -6.84 -18.67
C GLN A 1044 47.69 -6.86 -17.14
N PHE A 1045 48.75 -7.13 -16.38
CA PHE A 1045 48.72 -7.53 -14.97
C PHE A 1045 48.36 -6.39 -13.99
N ILE A 1046 49.02 -5.22 -14.13
CA ILE A 1046 49.03 -4.14 -13.13
C ILE A 1046 47.61 -3.62 -12.82
N THR A 1047 46.74 -3.53 -13.84
CA THR A 1047 45.37 -3.03 -13.71
C THR A 1047 44.43 -4.00 -12.99
N LEU A 1048 44.67 -5.31 -13.14
CA LEU A 1048 43.88 -6.37 -12.48
C LEU A 1048 44.28 -6.55 -11.02
N GLU A 1049 45.59 -6.53 -10.73
CA GLU A 1049 46.13 -6.57 -9.37
C GLU A 1049 45.59 -5.41 -8.51
N GLN A 1050 45.51 -4.20 -9.08
CA GLN A 1050 44.91 -3.04 -8.41
C GLN A 1050 43.41 -3.23 -8.11
N ARG A 1051 42.59 -3.67 -9.10
CA ARG A 1051 41.13 -3.88 -8.90
C ARG A 1051 40.81 -4.99 -7.88
N TYR A 1052 41.62 -6.04 -7.78
CA TYR A 1052 41.31 -7.23 -6.95
C TYR A 1052 42.16 -7.41 -5.68
N SER A 1053 43.09 -6.49 -5.40
CA SER A 1053 43.87 -6.43 -4.15
C SER A 1053 43.04 -6.64 -2.87
N HIS A 1054 41.83 -6.10 -2.82
CA HIS A 1054 40.88 -6.19 -1.70
C HIS A 1054 40.20 -7.56 -1.49
N ILE A 1055 40.47 -8.55 -2.36
CA ILE A 1055 40.00 -9.95 -2.27
C ILE A 1055 41.18 -10.92 -2.07
N ILE A 1056 42.42 -10.42 -2.16
CA ILE A 1056 43.66 -11.17 -1.91
C ILE A 1056 44.13 -10.99 -0.45
N LEU A 1057 43.73 -9.88 0.19
CA LEU A 1057 43.74 -9.66 1.64
C LEU A 1057 42.53 -10.31 2.31
#